data_AF-A0A517M673-F1
#
_entry.id   AF-A0A517M673-F1
#
_cell.length_a   1.000
_cell.length_b   1.000
_cell.length_c   1.000
_cell.angle_alpha   90.00
_cell.angle_beta   90.00
_cell.angle_gamma   90.00
#
_symmetry.space_group_name_H-M   'P 1'
#
loop_
_entity.id
_entity.type
_entity.pdbx_description
1 polymer ?
#
loop_
_entity_poly.entity_id
_entity_poly.type
_entity_poly.pdbx_seq_one_letter_code
_entity_poly.pdbx_strand_id
1 'polypeptide(L)'
;MRHSSLYLPLLLILCSTTLRMPQALAAETLARPFIAGFERFGLHEEIDEELAGGLLISELSCAACHATDNPLWSPKGGPRLDAAGSRLQRDYLSRYLSNPNGTKPGTTMPDVLATLPEAQRPMAVDALVAYLSSLQQAFPEIKGTGANPVPYRFWEHGDAENGKQLYHKVGCVACHEADPDFETTETKPSPLDAMLEQLAPEELEDLGLSAAARRVPSVPHGDLAGKYTPISLTHFLLNPEAARPAGRMPKMKLLVVEAADIAAYLLADQALQPSAESSTANADQPLIDQGRQLFVSLGCANCHSVGGVKPSVAATPMANLVSRTAEGCLSKTDRQSPRFGIDTTQIDAITTAISALSDAQPATAESQLMTTMLQMNCYACHQRDDLGGVGRYRKAYFETVGHVDLGDEGRLPPQLSNVGRKLHTTWMTKVLQGNGADLRPHMQIRMPTFPSGVAKSLVPLLKNVDSASSELTTRSADQVFGKTKVSEKDLAEAGRQLMDVGCVQCHQFASDTLPGIVGIDLNGITGRIRPQWFHDFLLNPGSLKKQTRMPTFFPDGVSTNPEILDGDPERQIAAIWTYLSNIPKHGLPEKIKEARAQDYELSPVERPIVLRTFMPKAGQHAIAVGFPGGLNYAFDAEKIRPALLWRGRFLDAQGTWFVRSAPPAAPLGDAVVELPDGPLLAELQDLKQSWPTLDDDATNIRFGGYRLDSQGVPSMLYEWNSIAVEDRIAPEGPGQLKRTIRLTRKAAEPAAADTLWARVNLGKTLTKTKQGGFLNDRGLEVQTSEPLRSGTQLRSWKEQQEYLVPIAAETQELELWYRW
;
A
#
# COMPACT_ATOMS: atom_id res chain seq x y z
N MET A 1 47.96 63.72 -41.03
CA MET A 1 47.31 63.45 -42.33
C MET A 1 46.97 61.95 -42.32
N ARG A 2 45.75 61.59 -41.94
CA ARG A 2 44.54 61.36 -42.77
C ARG A 2 44.40 59.91 -43.25
N HIS A 3 43.21 59.37 -42.95
CA HIS A 3 42.47 58.22 -43.50
C HIS A 3 42.62 56.90 -42.72
N SER A 4 41.65 56.49 -41.86
CA SER A 4 40.21 56.20 -42.05
C SER A 4 39.96 54.89 -42.80
N SER A 5 39.71 53.81 -42.05
CA SER A 5 38.52 52.95 -42.17
C SER A 5 38.53 51.92 -41.04
N LEU A 6 37.52 52.02 -40.17
CA LEU A 6 37.24 51.14 -39.05
C LEU A 6 36.64 49.81 -39.56
N TYR A 7 37.17 48.68 -39.09
CA TYR A 7 36.37 47.49 -38.78
C TYR A 7 36.96 46.84 -37.52
N LEU A 8 36.28 46.99 -36.39
CA LEU A 8 36.63 46.42 -35.08
C LEU A 8 35.66 45.25 -34.79
N PRO A 9 36.14 44.13 -34.22
CA PRO A 9 35.34 42.91 -34.06
C PRO A 9 34.40 43.00 -32.84
N LEU A 10 33.19 42.43 -32.99
CA LEU A 10 32.25 42.21 -31.89
C LEU A 10 32.38 40.77 -31.39
N LEU A 11 32.43 40.64 -30.06
CA LEU A 11 32.43 39.42 -29.27
C LEU A 11 31.57 38.29 -29.85
N LEU A 12 32.15 37.09 -29.91
CA LEU A 12 31.42 35.81 -29.92
C LEU A 12 30.68 35.64 -28.59
N ILE A 13 29.37 35.91 -28.60
CA ILE A 13 28.44 35.39 -27.59
C ILE A 13 28.00 34.02 -28.07
N LEU A 14 28.55 32.96 -27.46
CA LEU A 14 28.04 31.60 -27.60
C LEU A 14 26.67 31.53 -26.92
N CYS A 15 25.62 31.50 -27.73
CA CYS A 15 24.25 31.30 -27.31
C CYS A 15 24.06 29.83 -26.89
N SER A 16 24.14 29.55 -25.59
CA SER A 16 23.70 28.28 -25.02
C SER A 16 22.17 28.27 -24.94
N THR A 17 21.49 27.89 -26.02
CA THR A 17 20.06 27.55 -25.95
C THR A 17 19.92 26.16 -25.30
N THR A 18 19.98 26.12 -23.98
CA THR A 18 19.37 25.02 -23.22
C THR A 18 17.86 25.14 -23.43
N LEU A 19 17.28 24.22 -24.22
CA LEU A 19 15.85 23.94 -24.17
C LEU A 19 15.54 23.52 -22.73
N ARG A 20 15.09 24.46 -21.93
CA ARG A 20 14.53 24.21 -20.61
C ARG A 20 13.14 23.63 -20.87
N MET A 21 13.01 22.31 -20.74
CA MET A 21 11.68 21.69 -20.62
C MET A 21 10.88 22.47 -19.56
N PRO A 22 9.59 22.75 -19.79
CA PRO A 22 8.81 23.51 -18.84
C PRO A 22 8.79 22.75 -17.52
N GLN A 23 9.33 23.41 -16.49
CA GLN A 23 9.26 22.97 -15.12
C GLN A 23 7.81 22.65 -14.75
N ALA A 24 7.65 21.62 -13.92
CA ALA A 24 6.44 21.23 -13.23
C ALA A 24 5.53 22.44 -12.96
N LEU A 25 4.31 22.39 -13.51
CA LEU A 25 3.19 23.17 -13.01
C LEU A 25 3.01 22.75 -11.55
N ALA A 26 3.63 23.52 -10.65
CA ALA A 26 3.32 23.52 -9.23
C ALA A 26 1.79 23.57 -9.11
N ALA A 27 1.22 22.68 -8.29
CA ALA A 27 -0.19 22.66 -8.00
C ALA A 27 -0.67 24.10 -7.74
N GLU A 28 -1.52 24.64 -8.62
CA GLU A 28 -2.22 25.89 -8.34
C GLU A 28 -2.83 25.74 -6.96
N THR A 29 -2.50 26.65 -6.04
CA THR A 29 -3.13 26.71 -4.73
C THR A 29 -4.61 26.95 -4.97
N LEU A 30 -5.40 25.88 -4.94
CA LEU A 30 -6.83 25.95 -5.19
C LEU A 30 -7.47 26.87 -4.16
N ALA A 31 -7.91 28.04 -4.64
CA ALA A 31 -8.64 29.02 -3.84
C ALA A 31 -10.09 28.60 -3.56
N ARG A 32 -10.57 27.54 -4.22
CA ARG A 32 -11.93 27.00 -4.12
C ARG A 32 -11.97 25.66 -3.38
N PRO A 33 -13.11 25.27 -2.79
CA PRO A 33 -13.32 23.94 -2.23
C PRO A 33 -13.05 22.83 -3.26
N PHE A 34 -12.29 21.81 -2.87
CA PHE A 34 -11.98 20.66 -3.72
C PHE A 34 -13.02 19.55 -3.53
N ILE A 35 -13.78 19.25 -4.58
CA ILE A 35 -14.71 18.12 -4.62
C ILE A 35 -14.28 17.20 -5.75
N ALA A 36 -13.72 16.02 -5.43
CA ALA A 36 -13.04 15.15 -6.40
C ALA A 36 -13.89 14.85 -7.65
N GLY A 37 -15.18 14.54 -7.49
CA GLY A 37 -16.07 14.29 -8.63
C GLY A 37 -16.34 15.53 -9.49
N PHE A 38 -16.44 16.71 -8.88
CA PHE A 38 -16.62 17.97 -9.62
C PHE A 38 -15.34 18.36 -10.36
N GLU A 39 -14.20 18.32 -9.67
CA GLU A 39 -12.88 18.65 -10.23
C GLU A 39 -12.50 17.71 -11.38
N ARG A 40 -12.91 16.44 -11.29
CA ARG A 40 -12.60 15.45 -12.31
C ARG A 40 -13.56 15.46 -13.49
N PHE A 41 -14.85 15.72 -13.27
CA PHE A 41 -15.88 15.52 -14.29
C PHE A 41 -16.77 16.76 -14.51
N GLY A 42 -17.22 17.41 -13.43
CA GLY A 42 -18.11 18.57 -13.51
C GLY A 42 -17.50 19.76 -14.25
N LEU A 43 -16.23 20.07 -14.00
CA LEU A 43 -15.49 21.15 -14.69
C LEU A 43 -15.29 20.92 -16.19
N HIS A 44 -15.49 19.69 -16.64
CA HIS A 44 -15.19 19.26 -17.99
C HIS A 44 -16.45 18.80 -18.73
N GLU A 45 -17.63 19.07 -18.18
CA GLU A 45 -18.93 18.75 -18.78
C GLU A 45 -19.08 17.24 -19.10
N GLU A 46 -18.36 16.38 -18.37
CA GLU A 46 -18.43 14.91 -18.50
C GLU A 46 -19.60 14.32 -17.70
N ILE A 47 -20.24 15.14 -16.88
CA ILE A 47 -21.47 14.84 -16.16
C ILE A 47 -22.44 16.01 -16.33
N ASP A 48 -23.73 15.71 -16.24
CA ASP A 48 -24.80 16.71 -16.31
C ASP A 48 -24.61 17.84 -15.27
N GLU A 49 -24.91 19.08 -15.66
CA GLU A 49 -24.72 20.26 -14.81
C GLU A 49 -25.57 20.23 -13.53
N GLU A 50 -26.81 19.70 -13.58
CA GLU A 50 -27.65 19.52 -12.40
C GLU A 50 -27.00 18.55 -11.42
N LEU A 51 -26.43 17.45 -11.95
CA LEU A 51 -25.69 16.48 -11.14
C LEU A 51 -24.40 17.09 -10.56
N ALA A 52 -23.66 17.88 -11.34
CA ALA A 52 -22.45 18.57 -10.89
C ALA A 52 -22.77 19.56 -9.76
N GLY A 53 -23.80 20.38 -9.91
CA GLY A 53 -24.28 21.31 -8.89
C GLY A 53 -24.84 20.60 -7.66
N GLY A 54 -25.62 19.53 -7.85
CA GLY A 54 -26.13 18.69 -6.77
C GLY A 54 -25.02 18.04 -5.95
N LEU A 55 -23.95 17.60 -6.60
CA LEU A 55 -22.75 17.09 -5.93
C LEU A 55 -22.13 18.17 -5.05
N LEU A 56 -21.95 19.41 -5.54
CA LEU A 56 -21.45 20.53 -4.76
C LEU A 56 -22.38 20.86 -3.56
N ILE A 57 -23.69 20.90 -3.76
CA ILE A 57 -24.69 21.13 -2.69
C ILE A 57 -24.54 20.10 -1.57
N SER A 58 -24.39 18.82 -1.92
CA SER A 58 -24.20 17.74 -0.95
C SER A 58 -22.85 17.82 -0.22
N GLU A 59 -21.76 18.06 -0.97
CA GLU A 59 -20.39 18.02 -0.47
C GLU A 59 -19.95 19.30 0.27
N LEU A 60 -20.59 20.43 -0.01
CA LEU A 60 -20.47 21.67 0.78
C LEU A 60 -21.47 21.72 1.93
N SER A 61 -22.31 20.70 2.05
CA SER A 61 -23.27 20.54 3.14
C SER A 61 -24.29 21.68 3.22
N CYS A 62 -24.69 22.25 2.08
CA CYS A 62 -25.68 23.35 2.03
C CYS A 62 -27.00 22.96 2.71
N ALA A 63 -27.38 21.69 2.57
CA ALA A 63 -28.58 21.10 3.18
C ALA A 63 -28.54 21.02 4.72
N ALA A 64 -27.41 21.32 5.37
CA ALA A 64 -27.33 21.42 6.82
C ALA A 64 -28.01 22.69 7.37
N CYS A 65 -28.21 23.71 6.53
CA CYS A 65 -28.96 24.92 6.89
C CYS A 65 -30.21 25.08 6.01
N HIS A 66 -30.12 24.70 4.74
CA HIS A 66 -31.20 24.81 3.75
C HIS A 66 -31.95 23.48 3.61
N ALA A 67 -33.06 23.31 4.34
CA ALA A 67 -33.84 22.08 4.29
C ALA A 67 -34.21 21.70 2.83
N THR A 68 -34.11 20.40 2.51
CA THR A 68 -34.40 19.84 1.19
C THR A 68 -34.99 18.44 1.35
N ASP A 69 -35.95 18.11 0.47
CA ASP A 69 -36.52 16.76 0.36
C ASP A 69 -35.77 15.92 -0.71
N ASN A 70 -34.82 16.51 -1.43
CA ASN A 70 -34.02 15.79 -2.43
C ASN A 70 -32.99 14.88 -1.74
N PRO A 71 -33.12 13.54 -1.84
CA PRO A 71 -32.23 12.61 -1.15
C PRO A 71 -30.77 12.67 -1.66
N LEU A 72 -30.55 13.10 -2.90
CA LEU A 72 -29.21 13.26 -3.49
C LEU A 72 -28.40 14.37 -2.83
N TRP A 73 -29.08 15.33 -2.20
CA TRP A 73 -28.46 16.51 -1.60
C TRP A 73 -28.28 16.39 -0.09
N SER A 74 -28.33 15.15 0.43
CA SER A 74 -28.06 14.84 1.82
C SER A 74 -26.73 15.47 2.27
N PRO A 75 -26.70 16.22 3.38
CA PRO A 75 -25.53 17.01 3.75
C PRO A 75 -24.35 16.12 4.16
N LYS A 76 -23.16 16.40 3.62
CA LYS A 76 -21.91 15.83 4.13
C LYS A 76 -21.60 16.41 5.51
N GLY A 77 -21.87 15.63 6.55
CA GLY A 77 -21.45 15.97 7.91
C GLY A 77 -19.95 16.27 8.03
N GLY A 78 -19.63 17.29 8.82
CA GLY A 78 -18.26 17.64 9.17
C GLY A 78 -17.61 16.61 10.11
N PRO A 79 -16.30 16.71 10.33
CA PRO A 79 -15.60 15.87 11.32
C PRO A 79 -16.26 15.92 12.70
N ARG A 80 -16.28 14.78 13.41
CA ARG A 80 -16.61 14.76 14.84
C ARG A 80 -15.56 15.56 15.61
N LEU A 81 -15.97 16.40 16.56
CA LEU A 81 -15.05 17.25 17.32
C LEU A 81 -14.98 16.88 18.82
N ASP A 82 -15.63 15.81 19.27
CA ASP A 82 -15.62 15.35 20.69
C ASP A 82 -14.22 15.10 21.28
N ALA A 83 -13.23 14.83 20.42
CA ALA A 83 -11.84 14.63 20.76
C ALA A 83 -10.92 15.59 19.97
N ALA A 84 -11.39 16.80 19.64
CA ALA A 84 -10.62 17.76 18.86
C ALA A 84 -9.31 18.13 19.56
N GLY A 85 -9.34 18.40 20.87
CA GLY A 85 -8.16 18.77 21.65
C GLY A 85 -7.10 17.68 21.77
N SER A 86 -7.49 16.40 21.64
CA SER A 86 -6.52 15.30 21.57
C SER A 86 -5.93 15.08 20.17
N ARG A 87 -6.68 15.42 19.11
CA ARG A 87 -6.34 15.06 17.72
C ARG A 87 -5.71 16.18 16.92
N LEU A 88 -5.93 17.43 17.31
CA LEU A 88 -5.53 18.61 16.54
C LEU A 88 -4.65 19.50 17.41
N GLN A 89 -3.59 20.04 16.82
CA GLN A 89 -2.75 21.00 17.52
C GLN A 89 -3.46 22.35 17.66
N ARG A 90 -3.25 23.02 18.79
CA ARG A 90 -3.91 24.27 19.15
C ARG A 90 -3.63 25.39 18.16
N ASP A 91 -2.37 25.55 17.74
CA ASP A 91 -1.96 26.60 16.80
C ASP A 91 -2.57 26.40 15.42
N TYR A 92 -2.70 25.15 14.98
CA TYR A 92 -3.44 24.84 13.76
C TYR A 92 -4.92 25.19 13.89
N LEU A 93 -5.57 24.89 15.02
CA LEU A 93 -6.98 25.30 15.24
C LEU A 93 -7.13 26.82 15.13
N SER A 94 -6.21 27.59 15.73
CA SER A 94 -6.22 29.05 15.63
C SER A 94 -6.10 29.52 14.17
N ARG A 95 -5.07 29.07 13.46
CA ARG A 95 -4.84 29.45 12.05
C ARG A 95 -6.01 29.03 11.15
N TYR A 96 -6.49 27.80 11.31
CA TYR A 96 -7.55 27.23 10.49
C TYR A 96 -8.89 27.92 10.73
N LEU A 97 -9.24 28.29 11.97
CA LEU A 97 -10.46 29.06 12.23
C LEU A 97 -10.38 30.50 11.74
N SER A 98 -9.20 31.14 11.80
CA SER A 98 -9.00 32.49 11.27
C SER A 98 -9.03 32.55 9.74
N ASN A 99 -8.49 31.53 9.06
CA ASN A 99 -8.47 31.45 7.60
C ASN A 99 -8.46 29.98 7.13
N PRO A 100 -9.64 29.35 6.99
CA PRO A 100 -9.73 27.94 6.61
C PRO A 100 -9.09 27.63 5.25
N ASN A 101 -9.43 28.40 4.21
CA ASN A 101 -8.94 28.20 2.84
C ASN A 101 -7.44 28.44 2.72
N GLY A 102 -6.90 29.45 3.41
CA GLY A 102 -5.45 29.71 3.42
C GLY A 102 -4.65 28.66 4.18
N THR A 103 -5.21 28.08 5.25
CA THR A 103 -4.53 27.05 6.06
C THR A 103 -4.64 25.66 5.45
N LYS A 104 -5.79 25.33 4.85
CA LYS A 104 -6.01 24.09 4.10
C LYS A 104 -6.64 24.40 2.74
N PRO A 105 -5.83 24.53 1.68
CA PRO A 105 -6.34 24.68 0.32
C PRO A 105 -7.33 23.57 -0.03
N GLY A 106 -8.38 23.90 -0.79
CA GLY A 106 -9.42 22.96 -1.16
C GLY A 106 -10.36 22.53 -0.03
N THR A 107 -10.33 23.17 1.14
CA THR A 107 -11.22 22.78 2.25
C THR A 107 -12.70 23.05 1.94
N THR A 108 -13.58 22.17 2.37
CA THR A 108 -15.04 22.38 2.31
C THR A 108 -15.59 23.05 3.57
N MET A 109 -14.74 23.37 4.56
CA MET A 109 -15.17 24.12 5.74
C MET A 109 -15.20 25.61 5.39
N PRO A 110 -16.34 26.29 5.52
CA PRO A 110 -16.42 27.71 5.23
C PRO A 110 -15.73 28.55 6.33
N ASP A 111 -15.32 29.76 5.95
CA ASP A 111 -15.04 30.84 6.90
C ASP A 111 -16.38 31.32 7.49
N VAL A 112 -16.77 30.72 8.62
CA VAL A 112 -17.97 31.08 9.38
C VAL A 112 -17.80 32.38 10.18
N LEU A 113 -16.56 32.75 10.50
CA LEU A 113 -16.24 33.97 11.26
C LEU A 113 -16.31 35.23 10.41
N ALA A 114 -16.36 35.08 9.07
CA ALA A 114 -16.67 36.15 8.14
C ALA A 114 -17.93 36.94 8.53
N THR A 115 -18.91 36.27 9.15
CA THR A 115 -20.19 36.84 9.60
C THR A 115 -20.05 37.78 10.80
N LEU A 116 -18.94 37.70 11.55
CA LEU A 116 -18.64 38.59 12.67
C LEU A 116 -17.91 39.86 12.21
N PRO A 117 -18.10 40.99 12.92
CA PRO A 117 -17.27 42.17 12.76
C PRO A 117 -15.79 41.83 12.91
N GLU A 118 -14.94 42.39 12.05
CA GLU A 118 -13.50 42.06 11.99
C GLU A 118 -12.79 42.20 13.34
N ALA A 119 -13.13 43.23 14.12
CA ALA A 119 -12.58 43.46 15.46
C ALA A 119 -12.93 42.37 16.50
N GLN A 120 -14.02 41.62 16.29
CA GLN A 120 -14.47 40.56 17.21
C GLN A 120 -13.89 39.19 16.85
N ARG A 121 -13.38 39.01 15.63
CA ARG A 121 -12.91 37.70 15.14
C ARG A 121 -11.77 37.12 15.97
N PRO A 122 -10.72 37.87 16.37
CA PRO A 122 -9.64 37.31 17.19
C PRO A 122 -10.14 36.72 18.51
N MET A 123 -11.00 37.47 19.23
CA MET A 123 -11.58 37.00 20.49
C MET A 123 -12.48 35.77 20.30
N ALA A 124 -13.23 35.72 19.19
CA ALA A 124 -14.04 34.55 18.85
C ALA A 124 -13.18 33.32 18.56
N VAL A 125 -12.06 33.49 17.84
CA VAL A 125 -11.07 32.42 17.60
C VAL A 125 -10.51 31.92 18.91
N ASP A 126 -10.05 32.79 19.81
CA ASP A 126 -9.48 32.40 21.10
C ASP A 126 -10.47 31.58 21.93
N ALA A 127 -11.74 32.02 22.00
CA ALA A 127 -12.81 31.31 22.70
C ALA A 127 -13.10 29.94 22.08
N LEU A 128 -13.23 29.86 20.75
CA LEU A 128 -13.47 28.61 20.03
C LEU A 128 -12.29 27.63 20.18
N VAL A 129 -11.05 28.12 20.09
CA VAL A 129 -9.84 27.32 20.30
C VAL A 129 -9.79 26.79 21.73
N ALA A 130 -10.12 27.61 22.73
CA ALA A 130 -10.20 27.18 24.12
C ALA A 130 -11.23 26.04 24.30
N TYR A 131 -12.44 26.21 23.76
CA TYR A 131 -13.47 25.17 23.81
C TYR A 131 -13.06 23.88 23.08
N LEU A 132 -12.56 23.98 21.84
CA LEU A 132 -12.15 22.78 21.08
C LEU A 132 -10.96 22.07 21.72
N SER A 133 -10.01 22.82 22.29
CA SER A 133 -8.84 22.26 22.98
C SER A 133 -9.23 21.57 24.30
N SER A 134 -10.34 21.96 24.94
CA SER A 134 -10.86 21.29 26.14
C SER A 134 -11.55 19.96 25.83
N LEU A 135 -11.89 19.68 24.56
CA LEU A 135 -12.50 18.43 24.12
C LEU A 135 -11.44 17.33 23.97
N GLN A 136 -11.01 16.78 25.10
CA GLN A 136 -9.99 15.71 25.16
C GLN A 136 -10.61 14.34 25.40
N GLN A 137 -10.11 13.35 24.67
CA GLN A 137 -10.37 11.92 24.89
C GLN A 137 -9.08 11.13 24.70
N ALA A 138 -8.93 10.02 25.43
CA ALA A 138 -7.82 9.11 25.21
C ALA A 138 -7.93 8.46 23.82
N PHE A 139 -6.79 8.20 23.18
CA PHE A 139 -6.77 7.40 21.96
C PHE A 139 -7.20 5.96 22.28
N PRO A 140 -7.96 5.30 21.39
CA PRO A 140 -8.37 3.92 21.61
C PRO A 140 -7.17 2.98 21.78
N GLU A 141 -7.20 2.13 22.80
CA GLU A 141 -6.20 1.09 22.98
C GLU A 141 -6.32 0.05 21.86
N ILE A 142 -5.21 -0.21 21.15
CA ILE A 142 -5.13 -1.22 20.10
C ILE A 142 -4.48 -2.47 20.68
N LYS A 143 -5.26 -3.55 20.76
CA LYS A 143 -4.78 -4.83 21.29
C LYS A 143 -4.10 -5.63 20.18
N GLY A 144 -2.86 -6.04 20.44
CA GLY A 144 -2.14 -6.97 19.56
C GLY A 144 -2.73 -8.38 19.60
N THR A 145 -2.51 -9.12 18.53
CA THR A 145 -2.78 -10.57 18.45
C THR A 145 -1.47 -11.29 18.17
N GLY A 146 -1.45 -12.63 18.30
CA GLY A 146 -0.25 -13.41 17.97
C GLY A 146 0.22 -13.23 16.52
N ALA A 147 -0.70 -12.95 15.60
CA ALA A 147 -0.38 -12.69 14.19
C ALA A 147 -0.01 -11.22 13.92
N ASN A 148 -0.50 -10.28 14.73
CA ASN A 148 -0.28 -8.84 14.56
C ASN A 148 0.13 -8.23 15.91
N PRO A 149 1.43 -8.27 16.27
CA PRO A 149 1.91 -7.64 17.48
C PRO A 149 1.75 -6.11 17.39
N VAL A 150 1.47 -5.48 18.53
CA VAL A 150 1.38 -4.01 18.64
C VAL A 150 2.51 -3.56 19.56
N PRO A 151 3.57 -2.93 19.03
CA PRO A 151 4.63 -2.36 19.86
C PRO A 151 4.08 -1.30 20.83
N TYR A 152 4.66 -1.22 22.02
CA TYR A 152 4.38 -0.10 22.93
C TYR A 152 4.76 1.21 22.24
N ARG A 153 3.87 2.21 22.31
CA ARG A 153 4.04 3.52 21.64
C ARG A 153 4.43 3.40 20.15
N PHE A 154 3.84 2.44 19.44
CA PHE A 154 4.15 2.18 18.01
C PHE A 154 4.16 3.43 17.11
N TRP A 155 3.37 4.46 17.43
CA TRP A 155 3.34 5.74 16.71
C TRP A 155 4.65 6.56 16.78
N GLU A 156 5.61 6.19 17.63
CA GLU A 156 6.93 6.85 17.75
C GLU A 156 8.03 6.12 17.00
N HIS A 157 7.71 4.95 16.46
CA HIS A 157 8.66 4.05 15.83
C HIS A 157 8.39 3.89 14.33
N GLY A 158 7.73 4.87 13.71
CA GLY A 158 7.48 4.87 12.28
C GLY A 158 8.77 5.11 11.48
N ASP A 159 9.00 4.29 10.46
CA ASP A 159 10.05 4.45 9.46
C ASP A 159 9.52 5.28 8.28
N ALA A 160 10.07 6.48 8.08
CA ALA A 160 9.62 7.39 7.03
C ALA A 160 9.93 6.87 5.61
N GLU A 161 11.01 6.10 5.41
CA GLU A 161 11.33 5.55 4.10
C GLU A 161 10.38 4.41 3.75
N ASN A 162 10.10 3.52 4.71
CA ASN A 162 9.06 2.51 4.51
C ASN A 162 7.68 3.18 4.34
N GLY A 163 7.41 4.27 5.06
CA GLY A 163 6.21 5.09 4.91
C GLY A 163 6.04 5.66 3.51
N LYS A 164 7.13 6.17 2.90
CA LYS A 164 7.17 6.61 1.51
C LYS A 164 6.82 5.47 0.58
N GLN A 165 7.43 4.29 0.73
CA GLN A 165 7.09 3.11 -0.08
C GLN A 165 5.61 2.72 0.04
N LEU A 166 5.09 2.62 1.27
CA LEU A 166 3.71 2.24 1.53
C LEU A 166 2.72 3.24 0.93
N TYR A 167 2.92 4.54 1.14
CA TYR A 167 2.05 5.60 0.62
C TYR A 167 1.83 5.49 -0.90
N HIS A 168 2.90 5.20 -1.63
CA HIS A 168 2.87 5.08 -3.09
C HIS A 168 2.30 3.74 -3.60
N LYS A 169 2.33 2.68 -2.80
CA LYS A 169 2.01 1.31 -3.24
C LYS A 169 0.66 0.79 -2.76
N VAL A 170 0.19 1.21 -1.57
CA VAL A 170 -1.04 0.66 -0.96
C VAL A 170 -2.32 1.38 -1.40
N GLY A 171 -2.19 2.52 -2.11
CA GLY A 171 -3.29 3.20 -2.77
C GLY A 171 -3.56 4.65 -2.38
N CYS A 172 -2.72 5.28 -1.55
CA CYS A 172 -2.93 6.68 -1.17
C CYS A 172 -2.90 7.60 -2.39
N VAL A 173 -1.98 7.33 -3.32
CA VAL A 173 -1.79 8.08 -4.58
C VAL A 173 -2.92 7.94 -5.60
N ALA A 174 -3.90 7.06 -5.36
CA ALA A 174 -5.10 7.02 -6.18
C ALA A 174 -5.92 8.32 -6.05
N CYS A 175 -5.87 8.94 -4.86
CA CYS A 175 -6.59 10.18 -4.56
C CYS A 175 -5.66 11.35 -4.22
N HIS A 176 -4.53 11.09 -3.56
CA HIS A 176 -3.57 12.10 -3.14
C HIS A 176 -2.42 12.23 -4.13
N GLU A 177 -1.68 13.33 -4.06
CA GLU A 177 -0.55 13.59 -4.96
C GLU A 177 0.58 12.62 -4.62
N ALA A 178 1.25 12.10 -5.65
CA ALA A 178 2.47 11.33 -5.45
C ALA A 178 3.65 12.26 -5.18
N ASP A 179 4.65 11.75 -4.49
CA ASP A 179 5.95 12.40 -4.36
C ASP A 179 6.61 12.46 -5.75
N PRO A 180 7.02 13.65 -6.21
CA PRO A 180 7.63 13.79 -7.53
C PRO A 180 8.94 13.00 -7.68
N ASP A 181 9.62 12.70 -6.56
CA ASP A 181 10.89 12.00 -6.54
C ASP A 181 10.73 10.50 -6.23
N PHE A 182 9.51 9.97 -6.21
CA PHE A 182 9.28 8.53 -6.04
C PHE A 182 9.43 7.79 -7.37
N GLU A 183 10.42 6.90 -7.43
CA GLU A 183 10.59 6.01 -8.57
C GLU A 183 9.70 4.77 -8.46
N THR A 184 8.76 4.64 -9.39
CA THR A 184 7.97 3.41 -9.56
C THR A 184 8.80 2.37 -10.31
N THR A 185 8.45 1.09 -10.14
CA THR A 185 9.00 0.03 -11.00
C THR A 185 8.73 0.36 -12.48
N GLU A 186 9.69 0.11 -13.37
CA GLU A 186 9.49 0.28 -14.81
C GLU A 186 8.30 -0.57 -15.31
N THR A 187 7.15 0.06 -15.49
CA THR A 187 6.01 -0.53 -16.19
C THR A 187 6.05 -0.08 -17.64
N LYS A 188 5.99 -1.04 -18.58
CA LYS A 188 5.80 -0.69 -20.00
C LYS A 188 4.49 0.10 -20.15
N PRO A 189 4.51 1.30 -20.76
CA PRO A 189 3.29 2.04 -20.99
C PRO A 189 2.33 1.20 -21.84
N SER A 190 1.03 1.30 -21.54
CA SER A 190 0.03 0.59 -22.34
C SER A 190 0.06 1.13 -23.79
N PRO A 191 -0.34 0.33 -24.79
CA PRO A 191 -0.44 0.81 -26.17
C PRO A 191 -1.28 2.08 -26.31
N LEU A 192 -2.35 2.20 -25.50
CA LEU A 192 -3.16 3.41 -25.44
C LEU A 192 -2.37 4.59 -24.88
N ASP A 193 -1.65 4.42 -23.76
CA ASP A 193 -0.89 5.53 -23.15
C ASP A 193 0.27 5.98 -24.06
N ALA A 194 0.88 5.06 -24.81
CA ALA A 194 1.91 5.38 -25.80
C ALA A 194 1.35 6.15 -27.00
N MET A 195 0.13 5.81 -27.45
CA MET A 195 -0.58 6.56 -28.49
C MET A 195 -0.98 7.96 -28.00
N LEU A 196 -1.53 8.08 -26.79
CA LEU A 196 -1.93 9.37 -26.20
C LEU A 196 -0.76 10.34 -26.03
N GLU A 197 0.47 9.84 -25.89
CA GLU A 197 1.68 10.68 -25.81
C GLU A 197 2.04 11.33 -27.16
N GLN A 198 1.61 10.73 -28.27
CA GLN A 198 1.95 11.19 -29.62
C GLN A 198 0.93 12.18 -30.20
N LEU A 199 -0.23 12.32 -29.57
CA LEU A 199 -1.34 13.14 -30.07
C LEU A 199 -1.28 14.57 -29.52
N ALA A 200 -1.49 15.55 -30.38
CA ALA A 200 -1.66 16.95 -30.00
C ALA A 200 -3.02 17.16 -29.28
N PRO A 201 -3.18 18.24 -28.48
CA PRO A 201 -4.44 18.54 -27.81
C PRO A 201 -5.66 18.60 -28.75
N GLU A 202 -5.52 19.18 -29.94
CA GLU A 202 -6.61 19.24 -30.92
C GLU A 202 -6.98 17.84 -31.44
N GLU A 203 -5.98 16.97 -31.69
CA GLU A 203 -6.22 15.59 -32.13
C GLU A 203 -6.88 14.75 -31.02
N LEU A 204 -6.51 14.99 -29.76
CA LEU A 204 -7.16 14.34 -28.61
C LEU A 204 -8.64 14.73 -28.51
N GLU A 205 -8.98 15.98 -28.80
CA GLU A 205 -10.36 16.46 -28.82
C GLU A 205 -11.15 15.84 -29.98
N ASP A 206 -10.59 15.88 -31.20
CA ASP A 206 -11.20 15.31 -32.41
C ASP A 206 -11.46 13.79 -32.27
N LEU A 207 -10.59 13.07 -31.55
CA LEU A 207 -10.72 11.64 -31.29
C LEU A 207 -11.55 11.31 -30.04
N GLY A 208 -12.01 12.30 -29.28
CA GLY A 208 -12.74 12.09 -28.02
C GLY A 208 -11.89 11.45 -26.92
N LEU A 209 -10.57 11.66 -26.95
CA LEU A 209 -9.58 11.07 -26.02
C LEU A 209 -9.09 12.06 -24.95
N SER A 210 -9.58 13.31 -24.96
CA SER A 210 -9.19 14.34 -24.00
C SER A 210 -9.33 13.89 -22.54
N ALA A 211 -10.41 13.20 -22.19
CA ALA A 211 -10.62 12.68 -20.83
C ALA A 211 -9.57 11.63 -20.42
N ALA A 212 -9.17 10.75 -21.35
CA ALA A 212 -8.16 9.72 -21.10
C ALA A 212 -6.74 10.29 -20.99
N ALA A 213 -6.45 11.38 -21.70
CA ALA A 213 -5.15 12.06 -21.66
C ALA A 213 -4.97 13.01 -20.46
N ARG A 214 -6.07 13.47 -19.84
CA ARG A 214 -6.05 14.51 -18.80
C ARG A 214 -5.38 14.04 -17.51
N ARG A 215 -4.60 14.94 -16.90
CA ARG A 215 -4.12 14.77 -15.52
C ARG A 215 -5.28 15.02 -14.55
N VAL A 216 -5.53 14.07 -13.66
CA VAL A 216 -6.60 14.19 -12.65
C VAL A 216 -6.05 14.91 -11.42
N PRO A 217 -6.66 16.02 -10.96
CA PRO A 217 -6.25 16.72 -9.75
C PRO A 217 -6.22 15.81 -8.51
N SER A 218 -5.34 16.12 -7.55
CA SER A 218 -5.19 15.37 -6.29
C SER A 218 -5.89 16.06 -5.13
N VAL A 219 -6.39 15.27 -4.17
CA VAL A 219 -6.92 15.77 -2.90
C VAL A 219 -5.78 16.40 -2.10
N PRO A 220 -5.83 17.70 -1.77
CA PRO A 220 -4.73 18.39 -1.10
C PRO A 220 -4.61 18.00 0.39
N HIS A 221 -3.38 17.74 0.84
CA HIS A 221 -3.07 17.46 2.23
C HIS A 221 -3.15 18.72 3.12
N GLY A 222 -2.58 19.84 2.67
CA GLY A 222 -2.36 21.04 3.48
C GLY A 222 -1.17 20.87 4.44
N ASP A 223 -1.14 21.67 5.50
CA ASP A 223 -0.16 21.57 6.60
C ASP A 223 -0.54 20.41 7.55
N LEU A 224 0.01 19.22 7.32
CA LEU A 224 -0.24 18.03 8.13
C LEU A 224 0.55 18.06 9.44
N ALA A 225 1.81 18.50 9.43
CA ALA A 225 2.63 18.51 10.65
C ALA A 225 2.25 19.60 11.63
N GLY A 226 1.73 20.74 11.16
CA GLY A 226 1.09 21.71 12.03
C GLY A 226 -0.25 21.19 12.57
N LYS A 227 -0.94 20.33 11.83
CA LYS A 227 -2.28 19.83 12.21
C LYS A 227 -2.26 18.68 13.20
N TYR A 228 -1.41 17.69 12.95
CA TYR A 228 -1.42 16.40 13.63
C TYR A 228 -0.10 16.17 14.36
N THR A 229 -0.18 15.52 15.52
CA THR A 229 0.96 14.83 16.14
C THR A 229 1.12 13.42 15.55
N PRO A 230 2.28 12.75 15.71
CA PRO A 230 2.47 11.36 15.26
C PRO A 230 1.36 10.43 15.74
N ILE A 231 1.05 10.42 17.04
CA ILE A 231 -0.03 9.60 17.60
C ILE A 231 -1.39 9.90 16.95
N SER A 232 -1.72 11.16 16.72
CA SER A 232 -3.02 11.54 16.17
C SER A 232 -3.17 11.19 14.68
N LEU A 233 -2.12 11.36 13.88
CA LEU A 233 -2.14 11.01 12.45
C LEU A 233 -2.19 9.49 12.29
N THR A 234 -1.37 8.75 13.04
CA THR A 234 -1.37 7.28 13.02
C THR A 234 -2.75 6.71 13.35
N HIS A 235 -3.40 7.18 14.44
CA HIS A 235 -4.74 6.73 14.79
C HIS A 235 -5.80 7.15 13.75
N PHE A 236 -5.65 8.31 13.13
CA PHE A 236 -6.53 8.74 12.04
C PHE A 236 -6.39 7.81 10.81
N LEU A 237 -5.17 7.45 10.40
CA LEU A 237 -4.92 6.54 9.28
C LEU A 237 -5.47 5.13 9.53
N LEU A 238 -5.43 4.65 10.78
CA LEU A 238 -5.99 3.35 11.16
C LEU A 238 -7.52 3.31 11.10
N ASN A 239 -8.18 4.42 11.44
CA ASN A 239 -9.63 4.51 11.47
C ASN A 239 -10.18 5.90 11.12
N PRO A 240 -10.14 6.32 9.84
CA PRO A 240 -10.55 7.68 9.45
C PRO A 240 -12.01 8.00 9.78
N GLU A 241 -12.89 7.00 9.69
CA GLU A 241 -14.34 7.16 9.87
C GLU A 241 -14.75 7.46 11.33
N ALA A 242 -13.89 7.14 12.30
CA ALA A 242 -14.09 7.55 13.70
C ALA A 242 -14.10 9.08 13.84
N ALA A 243 -13.23 9.75 13.07
CA ALA A 243 -13.14 11.21 13.02
C ALA A 243 -14.03 11.82 11.92
N ARG A 244 -14.20 11.14 10.78
CA ARG A 244 -14.90 11.63 9.58
C ARG A 244 -15.95 10.61 9.11
N PRO A 245 -17.14 10.56 9.73
CA PRO A 245 -18.12 9.50 9.51
C PRO A 245 -18.70 9.45 8.09
N ALA A 246 -18.56 10.53 7.29
CA ALA A 246 -18.96 10.55 5.89
C ALA A 246 -18.13 9.61 4.99
N GLY A 247 -16.97 9.10 5.45
CA GLY A 247 -16.22 8.05 4.76
C GLY A 247 -15.51 8.47 3.46
N ARG A 248 -15.43 9.78 3.15
CA ARG A 248 -14.76 10.29 1.92
C ARG A 248 -13.27 9.92 1.83
N MET A 249 -12.64 9.68 2.98
CA MET A 249 -11.37 8.96 3.08
C MET A 249 -11.68 7.61 3.73
N PRO A 250 -11.63 6.49 2.98
CA PRO A 250 -11.96 5.18 3.51
C PRO A 250 -10.76 4.57 4.26
N LYS A 251 -10.99 3.46 4.98
CA LYS A 251 -9.94 2.76 5.72
C LYS A 251 -9.10 1.90 4.77
N MET A 252 -7.78 2.14 4.73
CA MET A 252 -6.84 1.48 3.82
C MET A 252 -6.30 0.13 4.31
N LYS A 253 -6.95 -0.48 5.32
CA LYS A 253 -6.54 -1.76 5.93
C LYS A 253 -5.06 -1.78 6.37
N LEU A 254 -4.59 -0.68 6.95
CA LEU A 254 -3.21 -0.57 7.46
C LEU A 254 -3.05 -1.33 8.79
N LEU A 255 -1.90 -1.97 8.95
CA LEU A 255 -1.40 -2.41 10.25
C LEU A 255 -0.94 -1.21 11.08
N VAL A 256 -0.78 -1.39 12.40
CA VAL A 256 -0.35 -0.32 13.31
C VAL A 256 1.02 0.26 12.94
N VAL A 257 1.96 -0.60 12.53
CA VAL A 257 3.31 -0.18 12.11
C VAL A 257 3.24 0.54 10.76
N GLU A 258 2.51 0.00 9.78
CA GLU A 258 2.33 0.66 8.48
C GLU A 258 1.71 2.06 8.61
N ALA A 259 0.74 2.23 9.50
CA ALA A 259 0.15 3.53 9.77
C ALA A 259 1.11 4.49 10.48
N ALA A 260 2.02 3.98 11.32
CA ALA A 260 3.06 4.77 11.96
C ALA A 260 4.12 5.21 10.93
N ASP A 261 4.54 4.32 10.04
CA ASP A 261 5.50 4.58 8.96
C ASP A 261 4.97 5.66 8.01
N ILE A 262 3.73 5.50 7.52
CA ILE A 262 3.10 6.51 6.65
C ILE A 262 2.95 7.85 7.39
N ALA A 263 2.61 7.83 8.70
CA ALA A 263 2.54 9.05 9.48
C ALA A 263 3.92 9.72 9.62
N ALA A 264 4.98 8.95 9.87
CA ALA A 264 6.34 9.47 9.93
C ALA A 264 6.75 10.13 8.61
N TYR A 265 6.48 9.49 7.47
CA TYR A 265 6.72 10.05 6.14
C TYR A 265 5.97 11.36 5.92
N LEU A 266 4.65 11.38 6.12
CA LEU A 266 3.81 12.56 5.88
C LEU A 266 4.13 13.74 6.81
N LEU A 267 4.78 13.49 7.95
CA LEU A 267 5.19 14.51 8.91
C LEU A 267 6.66 14.94 8.71
N ALA A 268 7.49 14.12 8.05
CA ALA A 268 8.93 14.36 7.88
C ALA A 268 9.23 15.65 7.08
N ASP A 269 8.52 15.87 5.97
CA ASP A 269 8.74 17.03 5.09
C ASP A 269 8.31 18.37 5.68
N GLN A 270 7.61 18.36 6.82
CA GLN A 270 7.07 19.58 7.45
C GLN A 270 7.65 19.82 8.86
N ALA A 271 8.66 19.04 9.27
CA ALA A 271 9.23 19.04 10.62
C ALA A 271 10.21 20.21 10.93
N LEU A 272 10.41 21.18 10.03
CA LEU A 272 11.30 22.34 10.28
C LEU A 272 10.65 23.48 11.09
N GLN A 273 9.40 23.33 11.54
CA GLN A 273 8.77 24.28 12.45
C GLN A 273 8.73 23.66 13.85
N PRO A 274 9.47 24.18 14.85
CA PRO A 274 9.40 23.66 16.21
C PRO A 274 7.96 23.75 16.71
N SER A 275 7.36 22.61 17.05
CA SER A 275 6.07 22.60 17.74
C SER A 275 6.28 23.30 19.09
N ALA A 276 5.67 24.48 19.26
CA ALA A 276 5.60 25.11 20.55
C ALA A 276 5.05 24.09 21.55
N GLU A 277 5.73 23.91 22.67
CA GLU A 277 5.28 23.04 23.75
C GLU A 277 3.79 23.28 24.02
N SER A 278 3.01 22.21 23.99
CA SER A 278 1.59 22.24 24.34
C SER A 278 1.49 22.72 25.79
N SER A 279 1.30 24.02 25.97
CA SER A 279 0.95 24.57 27.26
C SER A 279 -0.43 24.02 27.61
N THR A 280 -0.45 23.09 28.56
CA THR A 280 -1.62 22.70 29.35
C THR A 280 -2.03 23.84 30.28
N ALA A 281 -2.03 25.08 29.77
CA ALA A 281 -2.63 26.19 30.47
C ALA A 281 -4.12 25.87 30.55
N ASN A 282 -4.61 25.60 31.77
CA ASN A 282 -6.02 25.57 32.11
C ASN A 282 -6.68 26.79 31.45
N ALA A 283 -7.33 26.57 30.30
CA ALA A 283 -8.07 27.64 29.65
C ALA A 283 -9.16 28.06 30.62
N ASP A 284 -9.29 29.37 30.83
CA ASP A 284 -10.24 29.93 31.78
C ASP A 284 -11.66 29.44 31.45
N GLN A 285 -12.36 28.84 32.42
CA GLN A 285 -13.68 28.22 32.21
C GLN A 285 -14.68 29.18 31.52
N PRO A 286 -14.74 30.48 31.83
CA PRO A 286 -15.55 31.46 31.12
C PRO A 286 -15.24 31.53 29.61
N LEU A 287 -13.97 31.40 29.21
CA LEU A 287 -13.56 31.44 27.81
C LEU A 287 -14.01 30.16 27.06
N ILE A 288 -13.94 29.00 27.72
CA ILE A 288 -14.47 27.73 27.21
C ILE A 288 -15.99 27.83 27.03
N ASP A 289 -16.70 28.37 28.02
CA ASP A 289 -18.16 28.54 27.96
C ASP A 289 -18.58 29.51 26.85
N GLN A 290 -17.85 30.62 26.68
CA GLN A 290 -18.02 31.55 25.57
C GLN A 290 -17.79 30.85 24.23
N GLY A 291 -16.73 30.05 24.10
CA GLY A 291 -16.43 29.27 22.90
C GLY A 291 -17.54 28.30 22.55
N ARG A 292 -18.10 27.62 23.57
CA ARG A 292 -19.25 26.72 23.40
C ARG A 292 -20.50 27.45 22.93
N GLN A 293 -20.77 28.64 23.46
CA GLN A 293 -21.90 29.46 23.00
C GLN A 293 -21.71 29.89 21.55
N LEU A 294 -20.52 30.39 21.20
CA LEU A 294 -20.18 30.77 19.83
C LEU A 294 -20.28 29.60 18.85
N PHE A 295 -19.84 28.40 19.25
CA PHE A 295 -19.94 27.19 18.45
C PHE A 295 -21.38 26.89 18.01
N VAL A 296 -22.35 27.13 18.89
CA VAL A 296 -23.78 26.95 18.60
C VAL A 296 -24.30 28.13 17.76
N SER A 297 -24.08 29.37 18.20
CA SER A 297 -24.65 30.55 17.55
C SER A 297 -24.13 30.79 16.13
N LEU A 298 -22.89 30.39 15.85
CA LEU A 298 -22.28 30.46 14.52
C LEU A 298 -22.67 29.27 13.61
N GLY A 299 -23.46 28.32 14.11
CA GLY A 299 -23.93 27.18 13.33
C GLY A 299 -22.90 26.06 13.11
N CYS A 300 -21.80 26.02 13.89
CA CYS A 300 -20.82 24.93 13.74
C CYS A 300 -21.46 23.55 13.98
N ALA A 301 -22.44 23.48 14.88
CA ALA A 301 -23.21 22.27 15.18
C ALA A 301 -24.11 21.76 14.03
N ASN A 302 -24.33 22.56 12.97
CA ASN A 302 -25.09 22.11 11.80
C ASN A 302 -24.32 21.07 10.99
N CYS A 303 -22.98 21.17 10.96
CA CYS A 303 -22.12 20.23 10.25
C CYS A 303 -21.33 19.33 11.20
N HIS A 304 -20.84 19.87 12.32
CA HIS A 304 -20.00 19.14 13.27
C HIS A 304 -20.80 18.55 14.43
N SER A 305 -20.48 17.31 14.81
CA SER A 305 -21.03 16.69 16.02
C SER A 305 -20.07 16.84 17.20
N VAL A 306 -20.63 17.27 18.34
CA VAL A 306 -19.95 17.40 19.64
C VAL A 306 -20.97 17.19 20.77
N GLY A 307 -20.73 16.24 21.68
CA GLY A 307 -21.34 16.18 23.02
C GLY A 307 -22.87 16.34 23.08
N GLY A 308 -23.60 15.86 22.06
CA GLY A 308 -25.06 16.00 21.99
C GLY A 308 -25.57 17.43 21.72
N VAL A 309 -24.69 18.38 21.38
CA VAL A 309 -25.05 19.72 20.91
C VAL A 309 -25.86 19.60 19.63
N LYS A 310 -27.03 20.24 19.60
CA LYS A 310 -27.95 20.21 18.46
C LYS A 310 -27.71 21.40 17.53
N PRO A 311 -27.95 21.24 16.21
CA PRO A 311 -28.02 22.35 15.28
C PRO A 311 -29.02 23.41 15.76
N SER A 312 -28.71 24.69 15.55
CA SER A 312 -29.58 25.81 15.95
C SER A 312 -29.82 26.83 14.85
N VAL A 313 -29.14 26.72 13.71
CA VAL A 313 -29.30 27.63 12.57
C VAL A 313 -30.16 26.97 11.50
N ALA A 314 -31.17 27.67 11.01
CA ALA A 314 -31.95 27.28 9.86
C ALA A 314 -31.99 28.44 8.86
N ALA A 315 -31.87 28.13 7.58
CA ALA A 315 -31.93 29.09 6.49
C ALA A 315 -33.16 28.84 5.61
N THR A 316 -33.36 29.69 4.61
CA THR A 316 -34.46 29.55 3.64
C THR A 316 -34.43 28.15 2.99
N PRO A 317 -35.51 27.37 2.99
CA PRO A 317 -35.52 26.04 2.37
C PRO A 317 -35.06 26.08 0.91
N MET A 318 -34.42 25.00 0.43
CA MET A 318 -33.78 24.96 -0.89
C MET A 318 -34.78 25.26 -2.03
N ALA A 319 -36.00 24.75 -1.92
CA ALA A 319 -37.08 24.98 -2.88
C ALA A 319 -37.47 26.48 -3.02
N ASN A 320 -37.16 27.30 -2.02
CA ASN A 320 -37.48 28.73 -2.01
C ASN A 320 -36.28 29.62 -2.41
N LEU A 321 -35.16 29.02 -2.83
CA LEU A 321 -33.97 29.74 -3.29
C LEU A 321 -33.93 29.99 -4.79
N VAL A 322 -34.83 29.38 -5.57
CA VAL A 322 -34.86 29.46 -7.04
C VAL A 322 -34.84 30.90 -7.58
N SER A 323 -35.46 31.84 -6.86
CA SER A 323 -35.52 33.27 -7.21
C SER A 323 -34.44 34.15 -6.57
N ARG A 324 -33.51 33.57 -5.81
CA ARG A 324 -32.50 34.29 -4.98
C ARG A 324 -31.08 33.78 -5.19
N THR A 325 -30.78 33.23 -6.37
CA THR A 325 -29.49 32.57 -6.67
C THR A 325 -28.30 33.55 -6.76
N ALA A 326 -28.55 34.86 -6.80
CA ALA A 326 -27.52 35.91 -6.75
C ALA A 326 -27.27 36.50 -5.35
N GLU A 327 -27.87 35.93 -4.29
CA GLU A 327 -27.81 36.43 -2.91
C GLU A 327 -27.11 35.44 -1.96
N GLY A 328 -26.78 35.90 -0.74
CA GLY A 328 -26.25 35.05 0.33
C GLY A 328 -24.92 34.37 -0.02
N CYS A 329 -24.80 33.08 0.29
CA CYS A 329 -23.58 32.28 0.06
C CYS A 329 -23.11 32.22 -1.41
N LEU A 330 -24.01 32.42 -2.39
CA LEU A 330 -23.68 32.43 -3.81
C LEU A 330 -23.24 33.82 -4.30
N SER A 331 -23.44 34.86 -3.48
CA SER A 331 -22.99 36.22 -3.78
C SER A 331 -21.55 36.43 -3.35
N LYS A 332 -20.73 36.99 -4.25
CA LYS A 332 -19.34 37.37 -3.93
C LYS A 332 -19.25 38.57 -2.98
N THR A 333 -20.31 39.36 -2.84
CA THR A 333 -20.30 40.61 -2.07
C THR A 333 -20.96 40.48 -0.70
N ASP A 334 -21.70 39.40 -0.45
CA ASP A 334 -22.32 39.18 0.85
C ASP A 334 -21.27 38.92 1.94
N ARG A 335 -21.52 39.51 3.11
CA ARG A 335 -20.68 39.38 4.31
C ARG A 335 -21.46 38.83 5.50
N GLN A 336 -22.74 38.53 5.33
CA GLN A 336 -23.61 38.03 6.41
C GLN A 336 -23.76 36.51 6.38
N SER A 337 -23.30 35.84 5.32
CA SER A 337 -23.31 34.38 5.20
C SER A 337 -21.92 33.75 5.38
N PRO A 338 -21.85 32.45 5.75
CA PRO A 338 -20.58 31.70 5.75
C PRO A 338 -19.92 31.73 4.38
N ARG A 339 -18.59 31.92 4.34
CA ARG A 339 -17.85 32.00 3.06
C ARG A 339 -17.12 30.71 2.73
N PHE A 340 -17.62 30.00 1.73
CA PHE A 340 -17.02 28.74 1.27
C PHE A 340 -15.80 28.95 0.36
N GLY A 341 -15.60 30.13 -0.23
CA GLY A 341 -14.56 30.34 -1.24
C GLY A 341 -14.91 29.73 -2.60
N ILE A 342 -16.20 29.47 -2.87
CA ILE A 342 -16.66 28.98 -4.17
C ILE A 342 -16.36 29.99 -5.29
N ASP A 343 -15.98 29.48 -6.46
CA ASP A 343 -15.70 30.30 -7.64
C ASP A 343 -16.93 30.43 -8.56
N THR A 344 -16.78 31.11 -9.69
CA THR A 344 -17.90 31.31 -10.64
C THR A 344 -18.41 29.99 -11.19
N THR A 345 -17.54 29.08 -11.59
CA THR A 345 -17.94 27.78 -12.16
C THR A 345 -18.73 26.94 -11.16
N GLN A 346 -18.33 26.94 -9.89
CA GLN A 346 -19.08 26.27 -8.82
C GLN A 346 -20.41 26.98 -8.53
N ILE A 347 -20.44 28.32 -8.51
CA ILE A 347 -21.67 29.09 -8.33
C ILE A 347 -22.67 28.80 -9.46
N ASP A 348 -22.20 28.77 -10.71
CA ASP A 348 -23.03 28.53 -11.88
C ASP A 348 -23.63 27.12 -11.82
N ALA A 349 -22.83 26.09 -11.54
CA ALA A 349 -23.33 24.72 -11.37
C ALA A 349 -24.34 24.59 -10.22
N ILE A 350 -24.08 25.19 -9.06
CA ILE A 350 -25.03 25.18 -7.92
C ILE A 350 -26.33 25.90 -8.30
N THR A 351 -26.22 27.02 -9.02
CA THR A 351 -27.37 27.81 -9.48
C THR A 351 -28.23 26.99 -10.44
N THR A 352 -27.61 26.33 -11.43
CA THR A 352 -28.30 25.42 -12.36
C THR A 352 -29.06 24.33 -11.59
N ALA A 353 -28.41 23.67 -10.63
CA ALA A 353 -29.06 22.62 -9.84
C ALA A 353 -30.24 23.12 -8.98
N ILE A 354 -30.11 24.31 -8.36
CA ILE A 354 -31.21 24.92 -7.60
C ILE A 354 -32.36 25.32 -8.54
N SER A 355 -32.06 25.92 -9.69
CA SER A 355 -33.06 26.34 -10.66
C SER A 355 -33.85 25.16 -11.24
N ALA A 356 -33.23 23.99 -11.39
CA ALA A 356 -33.87 22.77 -11.84
C ALA A 356 -34.93 22.21 -10.85
N LEU A 357 -34.93 22.64 -9.58
CA LEU A 357 -35.89 22.16 -8.58
C LEU A 357 -37.35 22.36 -8.97
N SER A 358 -37.66 23.42 -9.72
CA SER A 358 -39.04 23.73 -10.12
C SER A 358 -39.63 22.68 -11.06
N ASP A 359 -38.81 21.97 -11.82
CA ASP A 359 -39.20 20.95 -12.80
C ASP A 359 -38.67 19.54 -12.43
N ALA A 360 -38.04 19.41 -11.26
CA ALA A 360 -37.28 18.23 -10.87
C ALA A 360 -38.14 16.97 -10.81
N GLN A 361 -37.71 15.95 -11.56
CA GLN A 361 -38.26 14.61 -11.47
C GLN A 361 -37.66 13.86 -10.27
N PRO A 362 -38.35 12.84 -9.71
CA PRO A 362 -37.77 12.00 -8.68
C PRO A 362 -36.44 11.38 -9.14
N ALA A 363 -35.44 11.38 -8.27
CA ALA A 363 -34.13 10.82 -8.57
C ALA A 363 -34.23 9.34 -9.00
N THR A 364 -33.71 9.01 -10.18
CA THR A 364 -33.66 7.63 -10.69
C THR A 364 -32.62 6.79 -9.94
N ALA A 365 -32.68 5.47 -10.09
CA ALA A 365 -31.68 4.59 -9.47
C ALA A 365 -30.28 4.82 -10.07
N GLU A 366 -30.22 5.18 -11.36
CA GLU A 366 -29.01 5.50 -12.10
C GLU A 366 -28.36 6.78 -11.56
N SER A 367 -29.14 7.86 -11.36
CA SER A 367 -28.60 9.12 -10.84
C SER A 367 -28.17 8.99 -9.38
N GLN A 368 -28.91 8.21 -8.56
CA GLN A 368 -28.50 7.86 -7.20
C GLN A 368 -27.20 7.06 -7.16
N LEU A 369 -27.04 6.08 -8.06
CA LEU A 369 -25.82 5.28 -8.17
C LEU A 369 -24.63 6.17 -8.54
N MET A 370 -24.78 6.98 -9.58
CA MET A 370 -23.73 7.88 -10.07
C MET A 370 -23.32 8.89 -9.00
N THR A 371 -24.29 9.53 -8.34
CA THR A 371 -24.06 10.45 -7.22
C THR A 371 -23.27 9.79 -6.10
N THR A 372 -23.67 8.57 -5.70
CA THR A 372 -22.98 7.84 -4.63
C THR A 372 -21.55 7.48 -5.02
N MET A 373 -21.31 7.06 -6.27
CA MET A 373 -19.96 6.75 -6.76
C MET A 373 -19.06 7.98 -6.86
N LEU A 374 -19.61 9.15 -7.25
CA LEU A 374 -18.90 10.43 -7.26
C LEU A 374 -18.54 10.88 -5.84
N GLN A 375 -19.51 10.85 -4.92
CA GLN A 375 -19.32 11.19 -3.51
C GLN A 375 -18.25 10.32 -2.85
N MET A 376 -18.27 9.01 -3.12
CA MET A 376 -17.28 8.08 -2.54
C MET A 376 -15.98 7.99 -3.33
N ASN A 377 -15.83 8.79 -4.39
CA ASN A 377 -14.67 8.82 -5.28
C ASN A 377 -14.29 7.44 -5.84
N CYS A 378 -15.28 6.56 -6.07
CA CYS A 378 -15.05 5.23 -6.63
C CYS A 378 -14.32 5.29 -7.98
N TYR A 379 -14.56 6.37 -8.73
CA TYR A 379 -13.97 6.62 -10.03
C TYR A 379 -12.47 6.88 -10.01
N ALA A 380 -11.85 7.18 -8.86
CA ALA A 380 -10.40 7.31 -8.72
C ALA A 380 -9.66 6.02 -9.12
N CYS A 381 -10.27 4.87 -8.81
CA CYS A 381 -9.71 3.55 -9.05
C CYS A 381 -10.48 2.79 -10.14
N HIS A 382 -11.81 2.86 -10.09
CA HIS A 382 -12.68 2.04 -10.92
C HIS A 382 -13.24 2.83 -12.09
N GLN A 383 -13.32 2.19 -13.25
CA GLN A 383 -14.08 2.69 -14.38
C GLN A 383 -15.48 2.09 -14.35
N ARG A 384 -16.49 2.85 -14.76
CA ARG A 384 -17.85 2.37 -14.99
C ARG A 384 -18.48 3.13 -16.14
N ASP A 385 -19.07 2.39 -17.08
CA ASP A 385 -19.74 2.93 -18.27
C ASP A 385 -18.83 3.92 -19.01
N ASP A 386 -17.58 3.47 -19.20
CA ASP A 386 -16.43 4.19 -19.74
C ASP A 386 -15.96 5.43 -18.93
N LEU A 387 -16.69 5.88 -17.91
CA LEU A 387 -16.32 6.98 -17.01
C LEU A 387 -15.35 6.54 -15.90
N GLY A 388 -14.31 7.35 -15.65
CA GLY A 388 -13.37 7.19 -14.53
C GLY A 388 -12.23 6.20 -14.76
N GLY A 389 -11.77 5.53 -13.70
CA GLY A 389 -10.60 4.65 -13.70
C GLY A 389 -9.30 5.34 -13.27
N VAL A 390 -8.22 4.57 -13.20
CA VAL A 390 -6.89 5.10 -12.85
C VAL A 390 -6.35 5.94 -14.01
N GLY A 391 -6.14 7.23 -13.78
CA GLY A 391 -5.58 8.15 -14.79
C GLY A 391 -4.16 7.75 -15.21
N ARG A 392 -3.79 8.01 -16.47
CA ARG A 392 -2.52 7.55 -17.07
C ARG A 392 -1.27 7.87 -16.23
N TYR A 393 -1.23 9.05 -15.62
CA TYR A 393 -0.11 9.52 -14.77
C TYR A 393 -0.04 8.84 -13.40
N ARG A 394 -1.06 8.08 -13.01
CA ARG A 394 -1.08 7.32 -11.75
C ARG A 394 -0.93 5.82 -11.96
N LYS A 395 -1.07 5.32 -13.19
CA LYS A 395 -1.03 3.88 -13.48
C LYS A 395 0.26 3.23 -12.98
N ALA A 396 1.42 3.88 -13.08
CA ALA A 396 2.70 3.29 -12.69
C ALA A 396 2.77 2.89 -11.20
N TYR A 397 2.01 3.57 -10.34
CA TYR A 397 1.93 3.27 -8.90
C TYR A 397 1.08 2.04 -8.56
N PHE A 398 0.35 1.49 -9.54
CA PHE A 398 -0.44 0.28 -9.39
C PHE A 398 0.42 -0.93 -9.78
N GLU A 399 1.19 -1.39 -8.80
CA GLU A 399 2.18 -2.46 -8.93
C GLU A 399 1.68 -3.83 -8.45
N THR A 400 2.37 -4.87 -8.90
CA THR A 400 2.19 -6.25 -8.42
C THR A 400 3.32 -6.67 -7.48
N VAL A 401 3.02 -7.55 -6.53
CA VAL A 401 4.00 -8.19 -5.66
C VAL A 401 4.92 -9.04 -6.52
N GLY A 402 6.25 -8.86 -6.38
CA GLY A 402 7.24 -9.60 -7.15
C GLY A 402 7.21 -9.33 -8.66
N HIS A 403 6.63 -8.20 -9.09
CA HIS A 403 6.61 -7.73 -10.49
C HIS A 403 6.02 -8.73 -11.49
N VAL A 404 4.99 -9.45 -11.07
CA VAL A 404 4.25 -10.36 -11.95
C VAL A 404 3.56 -9.55 -13.05
N ASP A 405 3.88 -9.86 -14.30
CA ASP A 405 3.25 -9.24 -15.47
C ASP A 405 1.95 -9.96 -15.85
N LEU A 406 0.84 -9.43 -15.34
CA LEU A 406 -0.52 -9.76 -15.78
C LEU A 406 -1.13 -8.60 -16.59
N GLY A 407 -0.30 -7.69 -17.11
CA GLY A 407 -0.73 -6.46 -17.77
C GLY A 407 -1.65 -5.59 -16.91
N ASP A 408 -2.32 -4.63 -17.56
CA ASP A 408 -3.26 -3.72 -16.89
C ASP A 408 -4.41 -4.48 -16.20
N GLU A 409 -4.85 -5.60 -16.74
CA GLU A 409 -5.93 -6.42 -16.15
C GLU A 409 -5.59 -6.96 -14.75
N GLY A 410 -4.33 -7.34 -14.52
CA GLY A 410 -3.91 -7.91 -13.22
C GLY A 410 -3.38 -6.89 -12.22
N ARG A 411 -3.00 -5.69 -12.66
CA ARG A 411 -2.46 -4.66 -11.77
C ARG A 411 -3.42 -3.51 -11.47
N LEU A 412 -4.40 -3.24 -12.35
CA LEU A 412 -5.40 -2.19 -12.15
C LEU A 412 -6.68 -2.71 -11.48
N PRO A 413 -7.38 -1.88 -10.69
CA PRO A 413 -8.68 -2.23 -10.12
C PRO A 413 -9.69 -2.62 -11.21
N PRO A 414 -10.58 -3.60 -10.95
CA PRO A 414 -11.52 -4.06 -11.96
C PRO A 414 -12.56 -2.99 -12.31
N GLN A 415 -13.06 -3.00 -13.54
CA GLN A 415 -14.21 -2.18 -13.93
C GLN A 415 -15.48 -2.58 -13.17
N LEU A 416 -16.37 -1.62 -12.96
CA LEU A 416 -17.64 -1.78 -12.23
C LEU A 416 -18.88 -1.70 -13.13
N SER A 417 -18.72 -1.56 -14.45
CA SER A 417 -19.84 -1.69 -15.40
C SER A 417 -20.50 -3.05 -15.25
N ASN A 418 -21.83 -3.07 -15.10
CA ASN A 418 -22.63 -4.30 -14.95
C ASN A 418 -22.19 -5.23 -13.80
N VAL A 419 -21.49 -4.72 -12.78
CA VAL A 419 -21.00 -5.53 -11.65
C VAL A 419 -22.14 -6.20 -10.86
N GLY A 420 -23.32 -5.58 -10.80
CA GLY A 420 -24.53 -6.13 -10.20
C GLY A 420 -25.10 -7.33 -10.96
N ARG A 421 -24.85 -7.46 -12.27
CA ARG A 421 -25.15 -8.68 -13.05
C ARG A 421 -24.15 -9.81 -12.73
N LYS A 422 -22.91 -9.45 -12.42
CA LYS A 422 -21.82 -10.39 -12.13
C LYS A 422 -21.85 -10.95 -10.70
N LEU A 423 -21.91 -10.08 -9.70
CA LEU A 423 -21.66 -10.44 -8.30
C LEU A 423 -22.96 -10.63 -7.51
N HIS A 424 -22.90 -11.50 -6.51
CA HIS A 424 -23.92 -11.54 -5.46
C HIS A 424 -23.84 -10.29 -4.57
N THR A 425 -24.99 -9.79 -4.09
CA THR A 425 -25.06 -8.64 -3.19
C THR A 425 -24.35 -8.88 -1.86
N THR A 426 -24.40 -10.11 -1.36
CA THR A 426 -23.65 -10.56 -0.18
C THR A 426 -22.16 -10.43 -0.39
N TRP A 427 -21.65 -10.77 -1.57
CA TRP A 427 -20.24 -10.65 -1.92
C TRP A 427 -19.82 -9.18 -2.09
N MET A 428 -20.60 -8.36 -2.81
CA MET A 428 -20.33 -6.92 -2.94
C MET A 428 -20.27 -6.22 -1.58
N THR A 429 -21.17 -6.60 -0.66
CA THR A 429 -21.16 -6.10 0.73
C THR A 429 -19.86 -6.46 1.45
N LYS A 430 -19.40 -7.73 1.33
CA LYS A 430 -18.14 -8.17 1.93
C LYS A 430 -16.93 -7.40 1.37
N VAL A 431 -16.89 -7.15 0.06
CA VAL A 431 -15.82 -6.37 -0.59
C VAL A 431 -15.77 -4.96 -0.01
N LEU A 432 -16.90 -4.22 -0.01
CA LEU A 432 -16.95 -2.84 0.48
C LEU A 432 -16.66 -2.73 1.98
N GLN A 433 -16.98 -3.76 2.76
CA GLN A 433 -16.72 -3.80 4.20
C GLN A 433 -15.37 -4.41 4.57
N GLY A 434 -14.58 -4.88 3.60
CA GLY A 434 -13.28 -5.51 3.85
C GLY A 434 -13.34 -6.86 4.59
N ASN A 435 -14.45 -7.60 4.48
CA ASN A 435 -14.70 -8.83 5.24
C ASN A 435 -14.31 -10.08 4.44
N GLY A 436 -13.00 -10.38 4.36
CA GLY A 436 -12.48 -11.62 3.78
C GLY A 436 -12.78 -11.78 2.28
N ALA A 437 -12.68 -10.69 1.53
CA ALA A 437 -13.02 -10.63 0.10
C ALA A 437 -11.87 -10.17 -0.80
N ASP A 438 -10.63 -10.20 -0.29
CA ASP A 438 -9.42 -9.88 -1.04
C ASP A 438 -8.99 -11.11 -1.86
N LEU A 439 -9.19 -11.05 -3.18
CA LEU A 439 -8.96 -12.18 -4.10
C LEU A 439 -7.70 -12.09 -4.96
N ARG A 440 -6.98 -10.96 -4.88
CA ARG A 440 -5.83 -10.67 -5.75
C ARG A 440 -4.60 -10.43 -4.88
N PRO A 441 -4.01 -11.49 -4.30
CA PRO A 441 -2.87 -11.36 -3.40
C PRO A 441 -1.62 -10.79 -4.09
N HIS A 442 -1.59 -10.81 -5.43
CA HIS A 442 -0.52 -10.23 -6.23
C HIS A 442 -0.60 -8.71 -6.39
N MET A 443 -1.70 -8.05 -6.03
CA MET A 443 -1.80 -6.58 -6.13
C MET A 443 -1.25 -5.93 -4.86
N GLN A 444 -0.37 -4.92 -5.00
CA GLN A 444 0.08 -4.14 -3.84
C GLN A 444 -1.01 -3.16 -3.37
N ILE A 445 -1.79 -2.61 -4.32
CA ILE A 445 -2.96 -1.77 -4.06
C ILE A 445 -4.02 -2.54 -3.24
N ARG A 446 -4.58 -1.88 -2.22
CA ARG A 446 -5.60 -2.46 -1.34
C ARG A 446 -6.97 -1.88 -1.67
N MET A 447 -7.98 -2.73 -1.84
CA MET A 447 -9.37 -2.28 -1.89
C MET A 447 -9.75 -1.72 -0.50
N PRO A 448 -10.10 -0.43 -0.39
CA PRO A 448 -10.37 0.17 0.90
C PRO A 448 -11.70 -0.31 1.50
N THR A 449 -11.81 -0.16 2.82
CA THR A 449 -13.04 -0.45 3.57
C THR A 449 -13.84 0.82 3.76
N PHE A 450 -15.13 0.74 3.42
CA PHE A 450 -16.10 1.82 3.56
C PHE A 450 -17.04 1.58 4.74
N PRO A 451 -17.61 2.66 5.31
CA PRO A 451 -18.64 2.54 6.35
C PRO A 451 -19.81 1.67 5.90
N SER A 452 -20.38 0.90 6.83
CA SER A 452 -21.49 -0.04 6.52
C SER A 452 -22.69 0.63 5.85
N GLY A 453 -22.94 1.92 6.14
CA GLY A 453 -23.98 2.73 5.49
C GLY A 453 -23.78 2.85 3.98
N VAL A 454 -22.54 3.00 3.51
CA VAL A 454 -22.19 3.07 2.09
C VAL A 454 -22.51 1.75 1.40
N ALA A 455 -22.14 0.61 1.99
CA ALA A 455 -22.48 -0.69 1.42
C ALA A 455 -24.00 -0.93 1.36
N LYS A 456 -24.73 -0.50 2.39
CA LYS A 456 -26.20 -0.62 2.45
C LYS A 456 -26.91 0.22 1.38
N SER A 457 -26.37 1.39 1.01
CA SER A 457 -26.95 2.22 -0.05
C SER A 457 -26.48 1.82 -1.45
N LEU A 458 -25.17 1.57 -1.64
CA LEU A 458 -24.57 1.37 -2.96
C LEU A 458 -24.89 0.00 -3.57
N VAL A 459 -24.89 -1.07 -2.78
CA VAL A 459 -25.06 -2.44 -3.30
C VAL A 459 -26.45 -2.67 -3.92
N PRO A 460 -27.57 -2.24 -3.30
CA PRO A 460 -28.88 -2.32 -3.95
C PRO A 460 -28.95 -1.53 -5.25
N LEU A 461 -28.34 -0.33 -5.30
CA LEU A 461 -28.31 0.49 -6.51
C LEU A 461 -27.57 -0.21 -7.65
N LEU A 462 -26.36 -0.73 -7.39
CA LEU A 462 -25.60 -1.53 -8.36
C LEU A 462 -26.41 -2.72 -8.86
N LYS A 463 -27.06 -3.47 -7.96
CA LYS A 463 -27.93 -4.57 -8.36
C LYS A 463 -29.06 -4.08 -9.26
N ASN A 464 -29.80 -3.07 -8.85
CA ASN A 464 -31.03 -2.66 -9.54
C ASN A 464 -30.73 -2.10 -10.93
N VAL A 465 -29.77 -1.17 -11.03
CA VAL A 465 -29.35 -0.59 -12.31
C VAL A 465 -28.79 -1.66 -13.24
N ASP A 466 -27.91 -2.54 -12.74
CA ASP A 466 -27.30 -3.58 -13.58
C ASP A 466 -28.23 -4.78 -13.85
N SER A 467 -29.37 -4.89 -13.16
CA SER A 467 -30.38 -5.92 -13.42
C SER A 467 -31.47 -5.43 -14.35
N ALA A 468 -31.73 -4.11 -14.41
CA ALA A 468 -32.64 -3.52 -15.39
C ALA A 468 -32.19 -3.78 -16.84
N SER A 469 -30.88 -4.00 -17.04
CA SER A 469 -30.33 -4.38 -18.34
C SER A 469 -30.51 -5.87 -18.70
N SER A 470 -31.02 -6.73 -17.81
CA SER A 470 -31.29 -8.14 -18.13
C SER A 470 -32.11 -8.95 -17.09
N GLU A 471 -33.21 -9.58 -17.52
CA GLU A 471 -33.99 -10.58 -16.73
C GLU A 471 -33.16 -11.80 -16.29
N LEU A 472 -32.00 -11.99 -16.91
CA LEU A 472 -31.04 -13.08 -16.68
C LEU A 472 -30.38 -13.04 -15.29
N THR A 473 -30.49 -11.93 -14.57
CA THR A 473 -29.80 -11.71 -13.29
C THR A 473 -30.37 -12.47 -12.08
N THR A 474 -31.61 -12.97 -12.17
CA THR A 474 -32.30 -13.63 -11.04
C THR A 474 -32.41 -15.15 -11.17
N ARG A 475 -31.93 -15.74 -12.28
CA ARG A 475 -31.99 -17.19 -12.51
C ARG A 475 -31.15 -17.94 -11.48
N SER A 476 -31.73 -19.00 -10.91
CA SER A 476 -30.99 -19.96 -10.08
C SER A 476 -30.04 -20.82 -10.92
N ALA A 477 -29.07 -21.48 -10.29
CA ALA A 477 -28.17 -22.39 -10.99
C ALA A 477 -28.94 -23.48 -11.75
N ASP A 478 -29.97 -24.08 -11.12
CA ASP A 478 -30.85 -25.07 -11.77
C ASP A 478 -31.58 -24.52 -13.00
N GLN A 479 -31.95 -23.23 -12.99
CA GLN A 479 -32.58 -22.60 -14.14
C GLN A 479 -31.60 -22.31 -15.27
N VAL A 480 -30.32 -22.02 -14.95
CA VAL A 480 -29.29 -21.72 -15.95
C VAL A 480 -28.75 -23.00 -16.57
N PHE A 481 -28.33 -23.96 -15.75
CA PHE A 481 -27.63 -25.17 -16.20
C PHE A 481 -28.58 -26.37 -16.41
N GLY A 482 -29.86 -26.23 -16.05
CA GLY A 482 -30.84 -27.30 -16.11
C GLY A 482 -30.67 -28.34 -15.00
N LYS A 483 -31.68 -29.21 -14.85
CA LYS A 483 -31.59 -30.39 -14.00
C LYS A 483 -30.98 -31.54 -14.80
N THR A 484 -29.77 -31.94 -14.45
CA THR A 484 -29.11 -33.08 -15.09
C THR A 484 -29.63 -34.41 -14.53
N LYS A 485 -29.64 -35.46 -15.37
CA LYS A 485 -29.83 -36.85 -14.92
C LYS A 485 -28.52 -37.50 -14.45
N VAL A 486 -27.39 -36.83 -14.66
CA VAL A 486 -26.05 -37.25 -14.24
C VAL A 486 -25.91 -37.00 -12.74
N SER A 487 -25.25 -37.90 -12.02
CA SER A 487 -25.01 -37.71 -10.58
C SER A 487 -24.10 -36.50 -10.34
N GLU A 488 -24.26 -35.80 -9.21
CA GLU A 488 -23.39 -34.68 -8.83
C GLU A 488 -21.91 -35.10 -8.84
N LYS A 489 -21.61 -36.35 -8.43
CA LYS A 489 -20.26 -36.90 -8.41
C LYS A 489 -19.66 -36.98 -9.81
N ASP A 490 -20.39 -37.55 -10.77
CA ASP A 490 -19.89 -37.72 -12.13
C ASP A 490 -19.79 -36.38 -12.86
N LEU A 491 -20.72 -35.46 -12.57
CA LEU A 491 -20.69 -34.11 -13.10
C LEU A 491 -19.50 -33.31 -12.54
N ALA A 492 -19.22 -33.42 -11.25
CA ALA A 492 -18.04 -32.80 -10.64
C ALA A 492 -16.72 -33.43 -11.11
N GLU A 493 -16.70 -34.74 -11.39
CA GLU A 493 -15.55 -35.43 -11.99
C GLU A 493 -15.24 -34.87 -13.38
N ALA A 494 -16.25 -34.76 -14.26
CA ALA A 494 -16.10 -34.14 -15.57
C ALA A 494 -15.62 -32.68 -15.46
N GLY A 495 -16.20 -31.92 -14.52
CA GLY A 495 -15.77 -30.54 -14.23
C GLY A 495 -14.30 -30.46 -13.80
N ARG A 496 -13.84 -31.40 -12.96
CA ARG A 496 -12.43 -31.46 -12.53
C ARG A 496 -11.50 -31.74 -13.70
N GLN A 497 -11.86 -32.66 -14.58
CA GLN A 497 -11.09 -32.97 -15.79
C GLN A 497 -10.98 -31.76 -16.72
N LEU A 498 -12.08 -31.03 -16.94
CA LEU A 498 -12.08 -29.80 -17.73
C LEU A 498 -11.17 -28.71 -17.14
N MET A 499 -11.13 -28.58 -15.81
CA MET A 499 -10.23 -27.63 -15.13
C MET A 499 -8.75 -27.97 -15.33
N ASP A 500 -8.42 -29.25 -15.43
CA ASP A 500 -7.06 -29.75 -15.61
C ASP A 500 -6.47 -29.42 -16.99
N VAL A 501 -7.30 -29.28 -18.03
CA VAL A 501 -6.83 -29.09 -19.42
C VAL A 501 -6.34 -27.66 -19.71
N GLY A 502 -6.81 -26.64 -18.97
CA GLY A 502 -6.37 -25.26 -19.22
C GLY A 502 -6.48 -24.29 -18.04
N CYS A 503 -7.45 -24.48 -17.14
CA CYS A 503 -7.68 -23.50 -16.07
C CYS A 503 -6.58 -23.54 -14.99
N VAL A 504 -6.00 -24.71 -14.71
CA VAL A 504 -4.87 -24.88 -13.77
C VAL A 504 -3.61 -24.11 -14.16
N GLN A 505 -3.46 -23.71 -15.43
CA GLN A 505 -2.33 -22.92 -15.90
C GLN A 505 -2.43 -21.43 -15.53
N CYS A 506 -3.57 -20.97 -15.02
CA CYS A 506 -3.80 -19.57 -14.69
C CYS A 506 -4.42 -19.36 -13.32
N HIS A 507 -5.17 -20.33 -12.79
CA HIS A 507 -5.95 -20.19 -11.56
C HIS A 507 -5.46 -21.05 -10.41
N GLN A 508 -5.80 -20.61 -9.18
CA GLN A 508 -5.63 -21.40 -7.97
C GLN A 508 -6.90 -22.20 -7.65
N PHE A 509 -6.71 -23.34 -6.98
CA PHE A 509 -7.77 -24.28 -6.64
C PHE A 509 -7.63 -24.65 -5.16
N ALA A 510 -8.46 -24.05 -4.31
CA ALA A 510 -8.42 -24.24 -2.86
C ALA A 510 -7.03 -23.91 -2.26
N SER A 511 -6.49 -22.76 -2.70
CA SER A 511 -5.16 -22.24 -2.36
C SER A 511 -3.96 -23.09 -2.85
N ASP A 512 -4.20 -24.21 -3.54
CA ASP A 512 -3.17 -24.95 -4.27
C ASP A 512 -3.05 -24.46 -5.73
N THR A 513 -1.85 -24.47 -6.29
CA THR A 513 -1.57 -24.03 -7.67
C THR A 513 -0.50 -24.87 -8.33
N LEU A 514 -0.44 -24.84 -9.66
CA LEU A 514 0.81 -25.14 -10.35
C LEU A 514 1.86 -24.06 -10.04
N PRO A 515 3.17 -24.38 -10.13
CA PRO A 515 4.21 -23.40 -9.89
C PRO A 515 4.16 -22.21 -10.86
N GLY A 516 4.45 -21.01 -10.35
CA GLY A 516 4.47 -19.77 -11.14
C GLY A 516 3.11 -19.17 -11.47
N ILE A 517 2.01 -19.74 -10.97
CA ILE A 517 0.64 -19.28 -11.26
C ILE A 517 0.17 -18.24 -10.26
N VAL A 518 -0.33 -17.10 -10.77
CA VAL A 518 -0.63 -15.90 -9.97
C VAL A 518 -2.10 -15.43 -10.08
N GLY A 519 -2.98 -16.22 -10.71
CA GLY A 519 -4.39 -15.87 -10.83
C GLY A 519 -5.20 -16.05 -9.55
N ILE A 520 -6.50 -15.80 -9.65
CA ILE A 520 -7.43 -15.87 -8.51
C ILE A 520 -7.77 -17.32 -8.15
N ASP A 521 -8.02 -17.57 -6.86
CA ASP A 521 -8.58 -18.85 -6.39
C ASP A 521 -10.05 -18.99 -6.79
N LEU A 522 -10.36 -20.08 -7.50
CA LEU A 522 -11.69 -20.41 -8.00
C LEU A 522 -12.56 -21.16 -6.98
N ASN A 523 -12.02 -21.56 -5.82
CA ASN A 523 -12.77 -22.31 -4.81
C ASN A 523 -14.00 -21.57 -4.27
N GLY A 524 -15.19 -22.15 -4.38
CA GLY A 524 -16.42 -21.51 -3.89
C GLY A 524 -16.77 -20.25 -4.67
N ILE A 525 -16.43 -20.21 -5.96
CA ILE A 525 -16.81 -19.10 -6.87
C ILE A 525 -18.33 -18.89 -6.92
N THR A 526 -19.11 -19.94 -6.69
CA THR A 526 -20.58 -19.93 -6.69
C THR A 526 -21.19 -19.07 -5.58
N GLY A 527 -20.44 -18.82 -4.49
CA GLY A 527 -20.83 -17.87 -3.44
C GLY A 527 -20.57 -16.40 -3.81
N ARG A 528 -19.89 -16.15 -4.93
CA ARG A 528 -19.35 -14.84 -5.33
C ARG A 528 -19.96 -14.35 -6.65
N ILE A 529 -20.01 -15.22 -7.64
CA ILE A 529 -20.43 -14.96 -9.01
C ILE A 529 -21.82 -15.55 -9.25
N ARG A 530 -22.69 -14.82 -9.96
CA ARG A 530 -24.01 -15.32 -10.37
C ARG A 530 -23.91 -16.36 -11.49
N PRO A 531 -24.77 -17.40 -11.49
CA PRO A 531 -24.66 -18.52 -12.42
C PRO A 531 -24.76 -18.11 -13.89
N GLN A 532 -25.69 -17.22 -14.23
CA GLN A 532 -25.87 -16.80 -15.62
C GLN A 532 -24.68 -15.97 -16.13
N TRP A 533 -24.10 -15.10 -15.30
CA TRP A 533 -22.88 -14.39 -15.71
C TRP A 533 -21.71 -15.35 -15.89
N PHE A 534 -21.56 -16.34 -15.01
CA PHE A 534 -20.51 -17.36 -15.13
C PHE A 534 -20.64 -18.15 -16.44
N HIS A 535 -21.87 -18.57 -16.77
CA HIS A 535 -22.20 -19.23 -18.02
C HIS A 535 -21.77 -18.39 -19.23
N ASP A 536 -22.27 -17.15 -19.30
CA ASP A 536 -22.02 -16.25 -20.43
C ASP A 536 -20.51 -15.91 -20.55
N PHE A 537 -19.83 -15.78 -19.41
CA PHE A 537 -18.39 -15.47 -19.36
C PHE A 537 -17.54 -16.63 -19.86
N LEU A 538 -17.86 -17.88 -19.55
CA LEU A 538 -17.10 -19.02 -20.07
C LEU A 538 -17.29 -19.21 -21.57
N LEU A 539 -18.49 -18.95 -22.09
CA LEU A 539 -18.75 -18.99 -23.53
C LEU A 539 -17.97 -17.93 -24.29
N ASN A 540 -17.95 -16.69 -23.79
CA ASN A 540 -17.24 -15.60 -24.46
C ASN A 540 -16.74 -14.55 -23.46
N PRO A 541 -15.52 -14.74 -22.89
CA PRO A 541 -14.96 -13.80 -21.91
C PRO A 541 -14.82 -12.38 -22.47
N GLY A 542 -14.37 -12.25 -23.72
CA GLY A 542 -14.09 -10.97 -24.37
C GLY A 542 -15.33 -10.09 -24.58
N SER A 543 -16.52 -10.71 -24.68
CA SER A 543 -17.79 -9.99 -24.79
C SER A 543 -18.23 -9.29 -23.50
N LEU A 544 -17.84 -9.83 -22.34
CA LEU A 544 -18.23 -9.30 -21.03
C LEU A 544 -17.11 -8.51 -20.34
N LYS A 545 -15.86 -8.78 -20.70
CA LYS A 545 -14.69 -8.09 -20.17
C LYS A 545 -13.73 -7.73 -21.31
N LYS A 546 -13.76 -6.46 -21.71
CA LYS A 546 -12.83 -5.91 -22.71
C LYS A 546 -11.39 -6.21 -22.29
N GLN A 547 -10.55 -6.66 -23.23
CA GLN A 547 -9.11 -6.93 -23.04
C GLN A 547 -8.78 -7.95 -21.94
N THR A 548 -9.72 -8.85 -21.62
CA THR A 548 -9.45 -9.98 -20.73
C THR A 548 -8.35 -10.89 -21.29
N ARG A 549 -7.42 -11.30 -20.42
CA ARG A 549 -6.40 -12.32 -20.71
C ARG A 549 -6.95 -13.74 -20.60
N MET A 550 -8.14 -13.91 -20.02
CA MET A 550 -8.79 -15.22 -20.00
C MET A 550 -9.12 -15.65 -21.45
N PRO A 551 -8.58 -16.78 -21.92
CA PRO A 551 -8.85 -17.26 -23.27
C PRO A 551 -10.29 -17.75 -23.40
N THR A 552 -10.82 -17.71 -24.62
CA THR A 552 -12.13 -18.30 -24.94
C THR A 552 -12.01 -19.82 -24.92
N PHE A 553 -12.65 -20.47 -23.94
CA PHE A 553 -12.58 -21.92 -23.78
C PHE A 553 -13.42 -22.68 -24.82
N PHE A 554 -14.49 -22.05 -25.32
CA PHE A 554 -15.39 -22.56 -26.35
C PHE A 554 -15.34 -21.69 -27.62
N PRO A 555 -14.24 -21.72 -28.40
CA PRO A 555 -14.14 -20.94 -29.64
C PRO A 555 -15.30 -21.32 -30.58
N ASP A 556 -15.96 -20.31 -31.14
CA ASP A 556 -17.16 -20.46 -32.00
C ASP A 556 -18.30 -21.27 -31.35
N GLY A 557 -18.34 -21.34 -30.02
CA GLY A 557 -19.33 -22.12 -29.28
C GLY A 557 -19.09 -23.63 -29.31
N VAL A 558 -17.88 -24.09 -29.65
CA VAL A 558 -17.53 -25.51 -29.77
C VAL A 558 -16.52 -25.90 -28.68
N SER A 559 -16.71 -27.07 -28.06
CA SER A 559 -15.76 -27.60 -27.10
C SER A 559 -14.47 -28.09 -27.76
N THR A 560 -13.34 -27.81 -27.13
CA THR A 560 -12.03 -28.38 -27.48
C THR A 560 -11.77 -29.73 -26.82
N ASN A 561 -12.70 -30.23 -25.99
CA ASN A 561 -12.61 -31.49 -25.25
C ASN A 561 -13.83 -32.38 -25.58
N PRO A 562 -13.96 -32.89 -26.82
CA PRO A 562 -15.14 -33.62 -27.29
C PRO A 562 -15.40 -34.94 -26.53
N GLU A 563 -14.37 -35.50 -25.91
CA GLU A 563 -14.44 -36.75 -25.13
C GLU A 563 -15.15 -36.58 -23.77
N ILE A 564 -15.26 -35.36 -23.26
CA ILE A 564 -15.94 -35.07 -21.99
C ILE A 564 -17.37 -34.63 -22.28
N LEU A 565 -18.37 -35.36 -21.78
CA LEU A 565 -19.80 -35.01 -21.92
C LEU A 565 -20.24 -34.75 -23.38
N ASP A 566 -19.73 -35.56 -24.32
CA ASP A 566 -20.01 -35.47 -25.76
C ASP A 566 -19.61 -34.13 -26.41
N GLY A 567 -18.72 -33.36 -25.77
CA GLY A 567 -18.31 -32.04 -26.24
C GLY A 567 -19.38 -30.96 -26.13
N ASP A 568 -20.49 -31.23 -25.43
CA ASP A 568 -21.62 -30.30 -25.26
C ASP A 568 -21.21 -29.14 -24.34
N PRO A 569 -21.10 -27.89 -24.84
CA PRO A 569 -20.62 -26.76 -24.05
C PRO A 569 -21.50 -26.46 -22.83
N GLU A 570 -22.82 -26.59 -22.95
CA GLU A 570 -23.77 -26.32 -21.87
C GLU A 570 -23.56 -27.29 -20.71
N ARG A 571 -23.45 -28.59 -21.02
CA ARG A 571 -23.17 -29.64 -20.02
C ARG A 571 -21.79 -29.48 -19.42
N GLN A 572 -20.79 -29.12 -20.21
CA GLN A 572 -19.43 -28.88 -19.72
C GLN A 572 -19.37 -27.68 -18.79
N ILE A 573 -20.04 -26.57 -19.11
CA ILE A 573 -20.14 -25.40 -18.21
C ILE A 573 -20.85 -25.78 -16.90
N ALA A 574 -21.93 -26.55 -16.97
CA ALA A 574 -22.62 -27.08 -15.78
C ALA A 574 -21.69 -27.97 -14.92
N ALA A 575 -20.84 -28.77 -15.57
CA ALA A 575 -19.84 -29.61 -14.91
C ALA A 575 -18.81 -28.78 -14.15
N ILE A 576 -18.27 -27.76 -14.82
CA ILE A 576 -17.31 -26.82 -14.23
C ILE A 576 -17.94 -26.10 -13.04
N TRP A 577 -19.16 -25.56 -13.18
CA TRP A 577 -19.87 -24.89 -12.09
C TRP A 577 -20.04 -25.81 -10.87
N THR A 578 -20.45 -27.06 -11.10
CA THR A 578 -20.65 -28.06 -10.04
C THR A 578 -19.35 -28.34 -9.30
N TYR A 579 -18.26 -28.59 -10.03
CA TYR A 579 -16.94 -28.81 -9.45
C TYR A 579 -16.45 -27.62 -8.61
N LEU A 580 -16.52 -26.39 -9.15
CA LEU A 580 -16.03 -25.19 -8.48
C LEU A 580 -16.87 -24.77 -7.25
N SER A 581 -18.06 -25.34 -7.09
CA SER A 581 -18.92 -25.07 -5.92
C SER A 581 -18.28 -25.51 -4.61
N ASN A 582 -17.46 -26.57 -4.62
CA ASN A 582 -16.77 -27.10 -3.45
C ASN A 582 -15.56 -27.96 -3.84
N ILE A 583 -14.45 -27.31 -4.20
CA ILE A 583 -13.22 -28.02 -4.60
C ILE A 583 -12.72 -28.99 -3.51
N PRO A 584 -12.68 -28.62 -2.21
CA PRO A 584 -12.24 -29.54 -1.16
C PRO A 584 -13.04 -30.86 -1.10
N LYS A 585 -14.35 -30.82 -1.43
CA LYS A 585 -15.20 -32.02 -1.50
C LYS A 585 -14.87 -32.88 -2.72
N HIS A 586 -14.55 -32.27 -3.87
CA HIS A 586 -14.40 -32.97 -5.15
C HIS A 586 -12.95 -33.34 -5.50
N GLY A 587 -11.99 -32.86 -4.71
CA GLY A 587 -10.56 -33.11 -4.88
C GLY A 587 -9.89 -32.16 -5.89
N LEU A 588 -8.59 -31.96 -5.74
CA LEU A 588 -7.80 -31.09 -6.63
C LEU A 588 -7.70 -31.68 -8.07
N PRO A 589 -7.46 -30.83 -9.09
CA PRO A 589 -7.09 -31.31 -10.42
C PRO A 589 -5.81 -32.17 -10.38
N GLU A 590 -5.69 -33.11 -11.31
CA GLU A 590 -4.64 -34.13 -11.23
C GLU A 590 -3.24 -33.54 -11.39
N LYS A 591 -3.05 -32.58 -12.30
CA LYS A 591 -1.76 -31.88 -12.46
C LYS A 591 -1.32 -31.16 -11.19
N ILE A 592 -2.26 -30.60 -10.42
CA ILE A 592 -1.96 -29.96 -9.13
C ILE A 592 -1.59 -31.01 -8.08
N LYS A 593 -2.31 -32.15 -8.03
CA LYS A 593 -1.94 -33.25 -7.13
C LYS A 593 -0.56 -33.80 -7.44
N GLU A 594 -0.26 -34.04 -8.71
CA GLU A 594 1.05 -34.50 -9.17
C GLU A 594 2.14 -33.50 -8.79
N ALA A 595 1.93 -32.20 -9.07
CA ALA A 595 2.88 -31.14 -8.70
C ALA A 595 3.07 -31.02 -7.19
N ARG A 596 2.01 -31.23 -6.40
CA ARG A 596 2.07 -31.23 -4.92
C ARG A 596 2.72 -32.49 -4.36
N ALA A 597 2.59 -33.61 -5.04
CA ALA A 597 3.22 -34.88 -4.65
C ALA A 597 4.70 -34.94 -5.03
N GLN A 598 5.16 -34.05 -5.92
CA GLN A 598 6.58 -33.86 -6.21
C GLN A 598 7.25 -33.20 -5.00
N ASP A 599 8.11 -33.95 -4.32
CA ASP A 599 8.92 -33.47 -3.22
C ASP A 599 10.08 -32.61 -3.76
N TYR A 600 10.05 -31.32 -3.42
CA TYR A 600 11.11 -30.37 -3.75
C TYR A 600 12.05 -30.12 -2.56
N GLU A 601 11.92 -30.90 -1.48
CA GLU A 601 12.87 -30.88 -0.38
C GLU A 601 14.26 -31.31 -0.88
N LEU A 602 15.21 -30.38 -0.77
CA LEU A 602 16.62 -30.71 -0.93
C LEU A 602 17.07 -31.43 0.32
N SER A 603 17.35 -32.72 0.22
CA SER A 603 17.89 -33.53 1.32
C SER A 603 19.35 -33.89 1.03
N PRO A 604 20.32 -33.31 1.75
CA PRO A 604 21.73 -33.70 1.63
C PRO A 604 21.94 -35.07 2.27
N VAL A 605 21.84 -36.15 1.48
CA VAL A 605 22.00 -37.53 1.98
C VAL A 605 23.44 -38.03 1.81
N GLU A 606 23.98 -37.92 0.59
CA GLU A 606 25.30 -38.48 0.26
C GLU A 606 26.43 -37.45 0.29
N ARG A 607 26.11 -36.20 -0.08
CA ARG A 607 27.08 -35.10 -0.18
C ARG A 607 26.44 -33.77 0.18
N PRO A 608 27.25 -32.73 0.49
CA PRO A 608 26.72 -31.40 0.74
C PRO A 608 25.95 -30.85 -0.46
N ILE A 609 24.86 -30.15 -0.20
CA ILE A 609 24.10 -29.39 -1.19
C ILE A 609 24.38 -27.91 -0.97
N VAL A 610 24.71 -27.20 -2.05
CA VAL A 610 24.86 -25.74 -2.05
C VAL A 610 23.76 -25.14 -2.92
N LEU A 611 22.88 -24.33 -2.32
CA LEU A 611 21.79 -23.66 -3.00
C LEU A 611 21.97 -22.14 -2.89
N ARG A 612 21.97 -21.44 -4.02
CA ARG A 612 21.83 -19.97 -4.04
C ARG A 612 20.34 -19.64 -4.05
N THR A 613 19.90 -18.81 -3.13
CA THR A 613 18.49 -18.47 -2.95
C THR A 613 18.34 -17.13 -2.20
N PHE A 614 17.11 -16.74 -1.89
CA PHE A 614 16.78 -15.62 -1.03
C PHE A 614 16.39 -16.16 0.34
N MET A 615 16.90 -15.59 1.43
CA MET A 615 16.51 -16.00 2.79
C MET A 615 16.25 -14.78 3.68
N PRO A 616 15.31 -14.82 4.64
CA PRO A 616 14.92 -13.65 5.44
C PRO A 616 16.07 -12.97 6.19
N LYS A 617 17.09 -13.72 6.63
CA LYS A 617 18.22 -13.22 7.43
C LYS A 617 19.57 -13.20 6.69
N ALA A 618 19.67 -13.88 5.55
CA ALA A 618 20.87 -13.92 4.73
C ALA A 618 20.74 -13.10 3.43
N GLY A 619 19.60 -12.42 3.23
CA GLY A 619 19.38 -11.49 2.13
C GLY A 619 19.07 -12.16 0.79
N GLN A 620 19.16 -11.37 -0.29
CA GLN A 620 18.93 -11.81 -1.67
C GLN A 620 20.14 -12.53 -2.29
N HIS A 621 21.29 -12.50 -1.61
CA HIS A 621 22.53 -13.13 -2.04
C HIS A 621 22.89 -14.32 -1.15
N ALA A 622 21.88 -15.02 -0.61
CA ALA A 622 22.08 -16.11 0.32
C ALA A 622 22.66 -17.35 -0.38
N ILE A 623 23.67 -17.94 0.24
CA ILE A 623 24.24 -19.24 -0.13
C ILE A 623 23.97 -20.21 1.02
N ALA A 624 22.95 -21.04 0.86
CA ALA A 624 22.59 -22.07 1.82
C ALA A 624 23.39 -23.35 1.55
N VAL A 625 23.92 -23.95 2.60
CA VAL A 625 24.74 -25.16 2.54
C VAL A 625 24.20 -26.17 3.54
N GLY A 626 23.80 -27.33 3.05
CA GLY A 626 23.31 -28.42 3.88
C GLY A 626 24.23 -29.63 3.79
N PHE A 627 24.55 -30.24 4.92
CA PHE A 627 25.44 -31.40 5.01
C PHE A 627 24.69 -32.70 5.30
N PRO A 628 25.21 -33.85 4.82
CA PRO A 628 24.84 -35.15 5.35
C PRO A 628 24.93 -35.17 6.88
N GLY A 629 23.88 -35.67 7.55
CA GLY A 629 23.75 -35.62 9.00
C GLY A 629 22.98 -34.41 9.55
N GLY A 630 22.43 -33.55 8.68
CA GLY A 630 21.45 -32.54 9.05
C GLY A 630 22.02 -31.32 9.77
N LEU A 631 23.28 -30.97 9.52
CA LEU A 631 23.83 -29.67 9.92
C LEU A 631 23.81 -28.75 8.72
N ASN A 632 23.29 -27.54 8.90
CA ASN A 632 23.06 -26.61 7.80
C ASN A 632 23.47 -25.18 8.19
N TYR A 633 23.89 -24.37 7.21
CA TYR A 633 24.13 -22.95 7.41
C TYR A 633 23.76 -22.12 6.18
N ALA A 634 23.53 -20.82 6.38
CA ALA A 634 23.36 -19.85 5.30
C ALA A 634 24.43 -18.75 5.41
N PHE A 635 25.07 -18.45 4.29
CA PHE A 635 26.05 -17.37 4.16
C PHE A 635 25.43 -16.22 3.37
N ASP A 636 25.49 -15.02 3.93
CA ASP A 636 25.12 -13.77 3.27
C ASP A 636 26.32 -13.28 2.47
N ALA A 637 26.25 -13.39 1.13
CA ALA A 637 27.37 -13.01 0.26
C ALA A 637 27.47 -11.49 0.04
N GLU A 638 26.42 -10.74 0.34
CA GLU A 638 26.40 -9.28 0.25
C GLU A 638 27.06 -8.67 1.49
N LYS A 639 26.71 -9.18 2.67
CA LYS A 639 27.30 -8.79 3.97
C LYS A 639 28.55 -9.59 4.35
N ILE A 640 28.92 -10.58 3.54
CA ILE A 640 30.11 -11.45 3.67
C ILE A 640 30.23 -12.05 5.07
N ARG A 641 29.18 -12.76 5.51
CA ARG A 641 29.14 -13.40 6.82
C ARG A 641 28.23 -14.64 6.83
N PRO A 642 28.46 -15.61 7.72
CA PRO A 642 27.43 -16.59 8.06
C PRO A 642 26.30 -15.87 8.80
N ALA A 643 25.05 -16.10 8.38
CA ALA A 643 23.86 -15.45 8.93
C ALA A 643 22.98 -16.40 9.75
N LEU A 644 22.87 -17.67 9.35
CA LEU A 644 22.02 -18.67 9.99
C LEU A 644 22.74 -20.00 10.15
N LEU A 645 22.47 -20.70 11.26
CA LEU A 645 22.72 -22.14 11.47
C LEU A 645 21.41 -22.85 11.82
N TRP A 646 21.21 -24.09 11.39
CA TRP A 646 20.06 -24.90 11.82
C TRP A 646 20.30 -26.41 11.69
N ARG A 647 19.44 -27.21 12.33
CA ARG A 647 19.55 -28.68 12.36
C ARG A 647 18.39 -29.37 11.68
N GLY A 648 18.63 -30.58 11.19
CA GLY A 648 17.63 -31.43 10.56
C GLY A 648 17.43 -31.09 9.09
N ARG A 649 16.17 -30.97 8.68
CA ARG A 649 15.76 -30.77 7.29
C ARG A 649 16.38 -29.49 6.71
N PHE A 650 16.87 -29.56 5.46
CA PHE A 650 17.65 -28.49 4.87
C PHE A 650 16.74 -27.38 4.33
N LEU A 651 16.30 -27.46 3.07
CA LEU A 651 15.46 -26.45 2.42
C LEU A 651 14.51 -27.06 1.39
N ASP A 652 13.42 -26.34 1.11
CA ASP A 652 12.53 -26.61 -0.01
C ASP A 652 12.94 -25.74 -1.21
N ALA A 653 13.24 -26.38 -2.35
CA ALA A 653 13.64 -25.71 -3.58
C ALA A 653 12.46 -25.25 -4.45
N GLN A 654 11.22 -25.63 -4.14
CA GLN A 654 10.03 -25.30 -4.93
C GLN A 654 9.92 -23.80 -5.19
N GLY A 655 10.12 -23.01 -4.13
CA GLY A 655 10.07 -21.55 -4.20
C GLY A 655 11.19 -20.95 -5.05
N THR A 656 12.36 -21.58 -5.14
CA THR A 656 13.51 -21.04 -5.89
C THR A 656 13.49 -21.47 -7.36
N TRP A 657 13.05 -22.70 -7.65
CA TRP A 657 13.17 -23.28 -8.99
C TRP A 657 11.94 -23.04 -9.87
N PHE A 658 10.77 -22.84 -9.29
CA PHE A 658 9.53 -22.83 -10.04
C PHE A 658 8.60 -21.64 -9.75
N VAL A 659 8.95 -20.80 -8.79
CA VAL A 659 8.20 -19.59 -8.46
C VAL A 659 9.15 -18.40 -8.57
N ARG A 660 9.01 -17.60 -9.64
CA ARG A 660 9.85 -16.40 -9.84
C ARG A 660 9.68 -15.34 -8.74
N SER A 661 8.66 -15.48 -7.89
CA SER A 661 8.26 -14.53 -6.85
C SER A 661 7.87 -15.25 -5.54
N ALA A 662 8.57 -16.33 -5.15
CA ALA A 662 8.29 -17.01 -3.89
C ALA A 662 8.72 -16.17 -2.68
N PRO A 663 8.10 -16.39 -1.50
CA PRO A 663 8.70 -15.95 -0.25
C PRO A 663 10.13 -16.52 -0.13
N PRO A 664 11.07 -15.77 0.47
CA PRO A 664 12.43 -16.25 0.71
C PRO A 664 12.43 -17.65 1.36
N ALA A 665 13.33 -18.53 0.91
CA ALA A 665 13.47 -19.87 1.45
C ALA A 665 13.77 -19.79 2.96
N ALA A 666 13.01 -20.56 3.75
CA ALA A 666 13.18 -20.66 5.19
C ALA A 666 13.71 -22.07 5.55
N PRO A 667 14.55 -22.19 6.60
CA PRO A 667 14.95 -23.49 7.14
C PRO A 667 13.74 -24.40 7.39
N LEU A 668 13.78 -25.64 6.89
CA LEU A 668 12.76 -26.66 7.17
C LEU A 668 12.99 -27.37 8.51
N GLY A 669 14.21 -27.28 9.02
CA GLY A 669 14.65 -27.93 10.25
C GLY A 669 14.50 -27.06 11.49
N ASP A 670 14.84 -27.64 12.63
CA ASP A 670 14.71 -27.03 13.95
C ASP A 670 16.01 -26.36 14.42
N ALA A 671 15.98 -25.79 15.62
CA ALA A 671 17.13 -25.15 16.28
C ALA A 671 17.82 -24.11 15.38
N VAL A 672 17.02 -23.20 14.80
CA VAL A 672 17.54 -22.10 13.98
C VAL A 672 18.20 -21.07 14.89
N VAL A 673 19.45 -20.73 14.61
CA VAL A 673 20.24 -19.74 15.36
C VAL A 673 20.78 -18.68 14.41
N GLU A 674 20.52 -17.42 14.76
CA GLU A 674 20.98 -16.25 14.01
C GLU A 674 22.36 -15.81 14.50
N LEU A 675 23.34 -15.77 13.59
CA LEU A 675 24.65 -15.23 13.89
C LEU A 675 24.62 -13.69 13.95
N PRO A 676 25.50 -13.08 14.76
CA PRO A 676 25.64 -11.63 14.83
C PRO A 676 25.93 -10.95 13.48
N ASP A 677 25.51 -9.69 13.35
CA ASP A 677 25.84 -8.82 12.21
C ASP A 677 27.25 -8.22 12.34
N GLY A 678 27.75 -7.65 11.23
CA GLY A 678 29.03 -6.95 11.15
C GLY A 678 30.18 -7.80 10.59
N PRO A 679 31.29 -7.17 10.19
CA PRO A 679 32.44 -7.86 9.64
C PRO A 679 33.13 -8.73 10.70
N LEU A 680 33.70 -9.86 10.27
CA LEU A 680 34.48 -10.75 11.12
C LEU A 680 35.73 -10.05 11.67
N LEU A 681 36.39 -9.25 10.83
CA LEU A 681 37.70 -8.65 11.07
C LEU A 681 37.60 -7.13 11.25
N ALA A 682 38.41 -6.58 12.14
CA ALA A 682 38.58 -5.15 12.33
C ALA A 682 40.00 -4.81 12.79
N GLU A 683 40.53 -3.69 12.31
CA GLU A 683 41.67 -3.01 12.91
C GLU A 683 41.15 -2.04 13.97
N LEU A 684 41.61 -2.20 15.20
CA LEU A 684 41.22 -1.33 16.32
C LEU A 684 42.46 -0.62 16.85
N GLN A 685 42.40 0.70 16.97
CA GLN A 685 43.47 1.48 17.60
C GLN A 685 43.54 1.20 19.10
N ASP A 686 42.37 1.05 19.73
CA ASP A 686 42.22 0.56 21.09
C ASP A 686 40.87 -0.17 21.28
N LEU A 687 40.71 -0.84 22.41
CA LEU A 687 39.48 -1.58 22.72
C LEU A 687 38.28 -0.67 23.04
N LYS A 688 38.43 0.65 23.11
CA LYS A 688 37.34 1.62 23.28
C LYS A 688 36.74 2.07 21.96
N GLN A 689 37.30 1.67 20.82
CA GLN A 689 36.72 1.93 19.50
C GLN A 689 35.51 1.00 19.24
N SER A 690 34.44 1.54 18.66
CA SER A 690 33.29 0.75 18.22
C SER A 690 33.71 -0.27 17.15
N TRP A 691 33.09 -1.46 17.16
CA TRP A 691 33.27 -2.39 16.05
C TRP A 691 32.69 -1.79 14.76
N PRO A 692 33.38 -1.90 13.61
CA PRO A 692 32.92 -1.34 12.35
C PRO A 692 31.59 -1.96 11.90
N THR A 693 30.81 -1.18 11.17
CA THR A 693 29.59 -1.65 10.50
C THR A 693 29.89 -1.99 9.04
N LEU A 694 29.01 -2.73 8.39
CA LEU A 694 29.22 -3.14 6.98
C LEU A 694 28.94 -2.01 5.99
N ASP A 695 28.24 -0.95 6.42
CA ASP A 695 27.89 0.22 5.60
C ASP A 695 28.93 1.35 5.73
N ASP A 696 29.97 1.18 6.55
CA ASP A 696 31.06 2.15 6.69
C ASP A 696 31.95 2.10 5.43
N ASP A 697 32.07 3.22 4.71
CA ASP A 697 32.97 3.42 3.55
C ASP A 697 34.44 3.05 3.84
N ALA A 698 34.81 2.92 5.11
CA ALA A 698 36.15 2.54 5.58
C ALA A 698 36.47 1.04 5.48
N THR A 699 35.49 0.17 5.26
CA THR A 699 35.69 -1.30 5.17
C THR A 699 35.69 -1.77 3.71
N ASN A 700 36.88 -1.87 3.10
CA ASN A 700 37.03 -2.36 1.73
C ASN A 700 36.94 -3.90 1.72
N ILE A 701 35.73 -4.44 1.80
CA ILE A 701 35.47 -5.89 1.74
C ILE A 701 34.80 -6.26 0.41
N ARG A 702 35.32 -7.27 -0.27
CA ARG A 702 34.84 -7.70 -1.59
C ARG A 702 34.67 -9.21 -1.65
N PHE A 703 33.47 -9.66 -1.96
CA PHE A 703 33.19 -11.07 -2.19
C PHE A 703 33.76 -11.54 -3.53
N GLY A 704 34.51 -12.65 -3.51
CA GLY A 704 35.16 -13.27 -4.66
C GLY A 704 34.48 -14.55 -5.16
N GLY A 705 33.40 -15.00 -4.51
CA GLY A 705 32.69 -16.25 -4.83
C GLY A 705 33.02 -17.39 -3.86
N TYR A 706 32.84 -18.63 -4.29
CA TYR A 706 33.21 -19.81 -3.52
C TYR A 706 33.79 -20.92 -4.41
N ARG A 707 34.62 -21.76 -3.80
CA ARG A 707 35.20 -22.95 -4.43
C ARG A 707 34.72 -24.21 -3.72
N LEU A 708 34.29 -25.21 -4.46
CA LEU A 708 33.95 -26.53 -3.90
C LEU A 708 35.19 -27.42 -3.87
N ASP A 709 35.41 -28.13 -2.77
CA ASP A 709 36.41 -29.20 -2.71
C ASP A 709 35.89 -30.52 -3.34
N SER A 710 36.74 -31.56 -3.35
CA SER A 710 36.37 -32.88 -3.91
C SER A 710 35.17 -33.56 -3.22
N GLN A 711 34.84 -33.13 -2.00
CA GLN A 711 33.71 -33.63 -1.21
C GLN A 711 32.49 -32.71 -1.34
N GLY A 712 32.55 -31.65 -2.16
CA GLY A 712 31.46 -30.71 -2.38
C GLY A 712 31.31 -29.65 -1.28
N VAL A 713 32.26 -29.52 -0.35
CA VAL A 713 32.20 -28.49 0.70
C VAL A 713 32.66 -27.14 0.13
N PRO A 714 31.86 -26.06 0.24
CA PRO A 714 32.26 -24.75 -0.23
C PRO A 714 33.23 -24.06 0.72
N SER A 715 34.24 -23.42 0.13
CA SER A 715 35.09 -22.41 0.78
C SER A 715 34.77 -21.05 0.18
N MET A 716 34.26 -20.14 1.00
CA MET A 716 33.90 -18.77 0.60
C MET A 716 35.19 -17.96 0.45
N LEU A 717 35.32 -17.23 -0.65
CA LEU A 717 36.51 -16.47 -1.00
C LEU A 717 36.15 -14.99 -0.98
N TYR A 718 36.87 -14.18 -0.21
CA TYR A 718 36.70 -12.72 -0.19
C TYR A 718 38.00 -12.02 0.12
N GLU A 719 38.07 -10.74 -0.22
CA GLU A 719 39.18 -9.87 0.10
C GLU A 719 38.70 -8.84 1.13
N TRP A 720 39.44 -8.69 2.22
CA TRP A 720 39.22 -7.66 3.22
C TRP A 720 40.47 -6.79 3.28
N ASN A 721 40.36 -5.53 2.88
CA ASN A 721 41.49 -4.65 2.60
C ASN A 721 42.50 -5.34 1.65
N SER A 722 43.72 -5.63 2.10
CA SER A 722 44.76 -6.34 1.30
C SER A 722 44.96 -7.80 1.74
N ILE A 723 44.01 -8.35 2.50
CA ILE A 723 44.04 -9.72 3.02
C ILE A 723 43.06 -10.58 2.23
N ALA A 724 43.58 -11.58 1.52
CA ALA A 724 42.74 -12.60 0.92
C ALA A 724 42.29 -13.59 2.02
N VAL A 725 40.99 -13.84 2.09
CA VAL A 725 40.35 -14.70 3.08
C VAL A 725 39.68 -15.89 2.38
N GLU A 726 40.03 -17.10 2.83
CA GLU A 726 39.32 -18.34 2.50
C GLU A 726 38.61 -18.84 3.76
N ASP A 727 37.28 -18.91 3.71
CA ASP A 727 36.40 -19.18 4.84
C ASP A 727 35.58 -20.44 4.58
N ARG A 728 35.93 -21.52 5.28
CA ARG A 728 35.37 -22.85 5.06
C ARG A 728 34.65 -23.34 6.31
N ILE A 729 33.37 -23.69 6.17
CA ILE A 729 32.57 -24.27 7.26
C ILE A 729 32.22 -25.71 6.92
N ALA A 730 32.47 -26.64 7.84
CA ALA A 730 32.17 -28.06 7.65
C ALA A 730 31.80 -28.76 8.98
N PRO A 731 31.04 -29.87 8.95
CA PRO A 731 30.81 -30.70 10.12
C PRO A 731 32.11 -31.25 10.71
N GLU A 732 32.22 -31.22 12.04
CA GLU A 732 33.27 -31.91 12.78
C GLU A 732 32.64 -32.66 13.96
N GLY A 733 31.91 -33.72 13.64
CA GLY A 733 31.18 -34.54 14.60
C GLY A 733 29.71 -34.12 14.79
N PRO A 734 28.96 -34.85 15.65
CA PRO A 734 27.54 -34.62 15.85
C PRO A 734 27.26 -33.24 16.46
N GLY A 735 26.35 -32.47 15.85
CA GLY A 735 25.89 -31.20 16.41
C GLY A 735 26.89 -30.04 16.33
N GLN A 736 28.02 -30.21 15.64
CA GLN A 736 29.14 -29.27 15.65
C GLN A 736 29.61 -28.93 14.23
N LEU A 737 29.70 -27.64 13.93
CA LEU A 737 30.35 -27.12 12.72
C LEU A 737 31.71 -26.51 13.09
N LYS A 738 32.73 -26.80 12.28
CA LYS A 738 34.03 -26.14 12.33
C LYS A 738 34.14 -25.14 11.19
N ARG A 739 34.46 -23.88 11.51
CA ARG A 739 34.80 -22.81 10.59
C ARG A 739 36.31 -22.61 10.61
N THR A 740 36.94 -22.74 9.45
CA THR A 740 38.37 -22.54 9.22
C THR A 740 38.54 -21.32 8.33
N ILE A 741 39.18 -20.27 8.84
CA ILE A 741 39.39 -19.00 8.15
C ILE A 741 40.90 -18.87 7.90
N ARG A 742 41.31 -18.93 6.64
CA ARG A 742 42.70 -18.75 6.21
C ARG A 742 42.92 -17.33 5.72
N LEU A 743 44.00 -16.72 6.19
CA LEU A 743 44.35 -15.34 5.90
C LEU A 743 45.67 -15.31 5.12
N THR A 744 45.67 -14.70 3.94
CA THR A 744 46.86 -14.51 3.11
C THR A 744 47.06 -13.01 2.85
N ARG A 745 48.10 -12.42 3.44
CA ARG A 745 48.44 -11.00 3.24
C ARG A 745 49.22 -10.83 1.92
N LYS A 746 48.79 -9.93 1.05
CA LYS A 746 49.54 -9.60 -0.19
C LYS A 746 50.80 -8.80 0.17
N ALA A 747 51.96 -9.24 -0.29
CA ALA A 747 53.26 -8.65 0.03
C ALA A 747 53.49 -7.33 -0.72
N ALA A 748 52.94 -6.20 -0.24
CA ALA A 748 53.33 -4.88 -0.75
C ALA A 748 52.99 -3.65 0.14
N GLU A 749 52.17 -3.75 1.18
CA GLU A 749 51.81 -2.55 1.98
C GLU A 749 52.19 -2.67 3.46
N PRO A 750 52.75 -1.60 4.08
CA PRO A 750 53.03 -1.58 5.51
C PRO A 750 51.72 -1.65 6.30
N ALA A 751 51.61 -2.61 7.23
CA ALA A 751 50.44 -2.77 8.09
C ALA A 751 50.21 -1.48 8.90
N ALA A 752 49.04 -0.87 8.77
CA ALA A 752 48.71 0.40 9.43
C ALA A 752 48.35 0.23 10.92
N ALA A 753 48.15 -0.99 11.41
CA ALA A 753 47.87 -1.29 12.81
C ALA A 753 48.64 -2.54 13.30
N ASP A 754 49.21 -2.48 14.50
CA ASP A 754 50.00 -3.56 15.10
C ASP A 754 49.15 -4.80 15.51
N THR A 755 47.82 -4.74 15.49
CA THR A 755 46.96 -5.86 15.92
C THR A 755 45.61 -5.89 15.18
N LEU A 756 45.37 -6.98 14.43
CA LEU A 756 44.10 -7.31 13.79
C LEU A 756 43.21 -8.06 14.79
N TRP A 757 41.92 -7.74 14.87
CA TRP A 757 40.97 -8.41 15.76
C TRP A 757 39.90 -9.15 14.97
N ALA A 758 39.49 -10.31 15.47
CA ALA A 758 38.33 -11.05 15.00
C ALA A 758 37.22 -11.05 16.07
N ARG A 759 36.01 -10.61 15.73
CA ARG A 759 34.83 -10.73 16.59
C ARG A 759 34.12 -12.03 16.28
N VAL A 760 34.28 -13.02 17.17
CA VAL A 760 33.86 -14.40 16.89
C VAL A 760 32.54 -14.77 17.57
N ASN A 761 32.11 -14.01 18.59
CA ASN A 761 30.76 -14.11 19.18
C ASN A 761 30.30 -12.76 19.74
N LEU A 762 28.98 -12.56 19.80
CA LEU A 762 28.30 -11.38 20.34
C LEU A 762 27.00 -11.81 21.01
N GLY A 763 26.67 -11.21 22.15
CA GLY A 763 25.39 -11.41 22.83
C GLY A 763 25.14 -10.33 23.88
N LYS A 764 23.94 -10.28 24.44
CA LYS A 764 23.67 -9.48 25.66
C LYS A 764 24.51 -9.97 26.82
N THR A 765 24.68 -11.29 26.90
CA THR A 765 25.55 -11.97 27.85
C THR A 765 26.31 -13.09 27.14
N LEU A 766 27.57 -13.29 27.53
CA LEU A 766 28.43 -14.37 27.06
C LEU A 766 28.87 -15.21 28.25
N THR A 767 28.38 -16.44 28.33
CA THR A 767 28.67 -17.36 29.44
C THR A 767 29.73 -18.36 29.02
N LYS A 768 30.85 -18.41 29.78
CA LYS A 768 31.92 -19.37 29.52
C LYS A 768 31.42 -20.80 29.73
N THR A 769 31.67 -21.69 28.77
CA THR A 769 31.24 -23.09 28.79
C THR A 769 32.34 -24.01 29.33
N LYS A 770 31.97 -25.24 29.68
CA LYS A 770 32.93 -26.27 30.15
C LYS A 770 33.93 -26.66 29.06
N GLN A 771 33.58 -26.50 27.79
CA GLN A 771 34.43 -26.80 26.64
C GLN A 771 35.39 -25.64 26.30
N GLY A 772 35.35 -24.55 27.06
CA GLY A 772 36.23 -23.40 26.88
C GLY A 772 35.78 -22.39 25.83
N GLY A 773 34.52 -22.47 25.38
CA GLY A 773 33.88 -21.48 24.51
C GLY A 773 33.02 -20.48 25.29
N PHE A 774 32.29 -19.64 24.55
CA PHE A 774 31.31 -18.71 25.11
C PHE A 774 29.94 -18.91 24.44
N LEU A 775 28.91 -19.12 25.27
CA LEU A 775 27.51 -19.24 24.88
C LEU A 775 26.82 -17.88 24.96
N ASN A 776 26.16 -17.47 23.88
CA ASN A 776 25.36 -16.24 23.85
C ASN A 776 23.88 -16.46 24.20
N ASP A 777 23.13 -15.36 24.34
CA ASP A 777 21.70 -15.36 24.65
C ASP A 777 20.81 -15.89 23.51
N ARG A 778 21.38 -16.15 22.33
CA ARG A 778 20.72 -16.78 21.18
C ARG A 778 20.95 -18.29 21.11
N GLY A 779 21.65 -18.87 22.08
CA GLY A 779 21.94 -20.31 22.12
C GLY A 779 23.19 -20.73 21.33
N LEU A 780 23.98 -19.80 20.79
CA LEU A 780 25.21 -20.10 20.06
C LEU A 780 26.42 -20.16 20.99
N GLU A 781 27.02 -21.33 21.13
CA GLU A 781 28.36 -21.49 21.69
C GLU A 781 29.41 -21.40 20.58
N VAL A 782 30.38 -20.50 20.78
CA VAL A 782 31.56 -20.38 19.92
C VAL A 782 32.82 -20.69 20.73
N GLN A 783 33.58 -21.67 20.25
CA GLN A 783 34.87 -22.07 20.82
C GLN A 783 35.99 -21.76 19.81
N THR A 784 37.12 -21.28 20.28
CA THR A 784 38.34 -21.03 19.48
C THR A 784 39.40 -22.08 19.78
N SER A 785 40.39 -22.23 18.88
CA SER A 785 41.51 -23.15 19.07
C SER A 785 42.39 -22.75 20.26
N GLU A 786 43.02 -23.73 20.88
CA GLU A 786 43.81 -23.54 22.12
C GLU A 786 44.88 -22.44 22.03
N PRO A 787 45.67 -22.34 20.94
CA PRO A 787 46.69 -21.28 20.79
C PRO A 787 46.11 -19.87 20.76
N LEU A 788 44.85 -19.71 20.34
CA LEU A 788 44.19 -18.41 20.21
C LEU A 788 43.51 -17.98 21.52
N ARG A 789 43.34 -18.87 22.49
CA ARG A 789 42.62 -18.59 23.76
C ARG A 789 43.37 -17.68 24.71
N SER A 790 44.70 -17.75 24.75
CA SER A 790 45.52 -17.00 25.71
C SER A 790 45.49 -15.49 25.50
N GLY A 791 45.08 -15.02 24.31
CA GLY A 791 44.98 -13.59 23.97
C GLY A 791 43.56 -13.04 23.87
N THR A 792 42.51 -13.88 23.98
CA THR A 792 41.13 -13.42 23.76
C THR A 792 40.65 -12.42 24.79
N GLN A 793 39.82 -11.48 24.37
CA GLN A 793 39.21 -10.47 25.21
C GLN A 793 37.69 -10.64 25.23
N LEU A 794 37.10 -10.49 26.42
CA LEU A 794 35.65 -10.33 26.56
C LEU A 794 35.38 -8.85 26.83
N ARG A 795 34.91 -8.14 25.80
CA ARG A 795 34.66 -6.70 25.88
C ARG A 795 33.17 -6.45 26.14
N SER A 796 32.85 -5.66 27.16
CA SER A 796 31.50 -5.10 27.30
C SER A 796 31.42 -3.79 26.50
N TRP A 797 30.45 -3.69 25.60
CA TRP A 797 30.23 -2.53 24.74
C TRP A 797 28.73 -2.22 24.67
N LYS A 798 28.34 -1.03 25.15
CA LYS A 798 26.93 -0.66 25.34
C LYS A 798 26.19 -1.75 26.14
N GLU A 799 25.11 -2.31 25.61
CA GLU A 799 24.29 -3.35 26.23
C GLU A 799 24.69 -4.78 25.81
N GLN A 800 25.88 -4.96 25.23
CA GLN A 800 26.34 -6.24 24.69
C GLN A 800 27.75 -6.62 25.16
N GLN A 801 28.07 -7.90 25.04
CA GLN A 801 29.39 -8.49 25.25
C GLN A 801 29.92 -9.08 23.94
N GLU A 802 31.17 -8.77 23.64
CA GLU A 802 31.88 -9.21 22.43
C GLU A 802 33.03 -10.14 22.81
N TYR A 803 33.09 -11.29 22.13
CA TYR A 803 34.20 -12.22 22.22
C TYR A 803 35.19 -11.93 21.10
N LEU A 804 36.32 -11.31 21.46
CA LEU A 804 37.34 -10.82 20.54
C LEU A 804 38.59 -11.70 20.59
N VAL A 805 39.11 -12.07 19.43
CA VAL A 805 40.33 -12.86 19.27
C VAL A 805 41.38 -12.00 18.57
N PRO A 806 42.56 -11.75 19.18
CA PRO A 806 43.64 -11.08 18.48
C PRO A 806 44.24 -12.02 17.44
N ILE A 807 44.50 -11.49 16.26
CA ILE A 807 45.11 -12.19 15.12
C ILE A 807 46.52 -11.63 14.95
N ALA A 808 47.52 -12.44 15.28
CA ALA A 808 48.91 -12.03 15.16
C ALA A 808 49.33 -11.88 13.69
N ALA A 809 50.45 -11.19 13.45
CA ALA A 809 50.99 -10.98 12.11
C ALA A 809 51.39 -12.30 11.42
N GLU A 810 51.74 -13.32 12.19
CA GLU A 810 52.09 -14.65 11.73
C GLU A 810 50.89 -15.61 11.64
N THR A 811 49.73 -15.23 12.18
CA THR A 811 48.53 -16.09 12.15
C THR A 811 48.00 -16.19 10.71
N GLN A 812 48.15 -17.38 10.13
CA GLN A 812 47.65 -17.69 8.78
C GLN A 812 46.29 -18.40 8.80
N GLU A 813 45.85 -18.92 9.95
CA GLU A 813 44.62 -19.69 10.07
C GLU A 813 43.95 -19.47 11.43
N LEU A 814 42.62 -19.29 11.41
CA LEU A 814 41.73 -19.15 12.55
C LEU A 814 40.70 -20.28 12.52
N GLU A 815 40.62 -21.06 13.59
CA GLU A 815 39.67 -22.16 13.73
C GLU A 815 38.63 -21.84 14.81
N LEU A 816 37.35 -21.93 14.43
CA LEU A 816 36.19 -21.72 15.28
C LEU A 816 35.29 -22.94 15.25
N TRP A 817 34.68 -23.25 16.38
CA TRP A 817 33.68 -24.30 16.49
C TRP A 817 32.35 -23.72 16.95
N TYR A 818 31.30 -24.03 16.20
CA TYR A 818 29.93 -23.65 16.47
C TYR A 818 29.15 -24.84 17.02
N ARG A 819 28.48 -24.63 18.15
CA ARG A 819 27.52 -25.56 18.76
C ARG A 819 26.27 -24.77 19.16
N TRP A 820 25.10 -25.35 18.94
CA TRP A 820 23.82 -24.73 19.28
C TRP A 820 22.72 -25.74 19.59
#